data_AF-A0A744GGX4-F1
#
_entry.id   AF-A0A744GGX4-F1
#
_cell.length_a   1.000
_cell.length_b   1.000
_cell.length_c   1.000
_cell.angle_alpha   90.00
_cell.angle_beta   90.00
_cell.angle_gamma   90.00
#
_symmetry.space_group_name_H-M   'P 1'
#
loop_
_entity.id
_entity.type
_entity.pdbx_description
1 polymer ?
#
loop_
_entity_poly.entity_id
_entity_poly.type
_entity_poly.pdbx_seq_one_letter_code
_entity_poly.pdbx_strand_id
1 'polypeptide(L)'
;MSFSFTDNTTSLPDEKFHFSPDAHAALIVLRDNADVHEIYRCLVSDIESETQQLLALQLIQTFLSAPQPSSAWDRAAFEAYIARSKTTLAQSAAMLLQSDDEERAILLKQRALLSMLAGCWLDRVSQPATEPAGVVNLLNAHRFTLKGCGEISFSQQQQRQRRFAATGITLPFVGAPGAPAQLHSNALTLWQAVFWLAFSRLPASYLPEVAGIHFAYYALGFDDALLEMPPSLTAAQCTTLLDGWLSACNDSAGGREDLQRFYRAAALATELELSHAGMLLTQQEQLAARTPDDRMAEIMVRHFPFAGKQHQLVMLEQKALSQWSVDDAAAMTAFLTAFKRSPYLRQKDAKPEGCRFMQAIRFGGAMFGIFSQREAEIMASWIADAQRHEREITLSCFREPGDAQAAIWRDRYRCTRINSLLTLETPSLPEARTLFYRLVNIEHYASHLAAIKQRVTDTLQQAQVLFTCGQQGRYTDASEFGYSPEALRARTDAIYWQKLVNPLERLTTIPDRESVIFNQKLMALGSMIDGAWAHRFGSVLRSHRRSDGMMLAIYADEMGRGDVEKNHITLILRVLHSMGIMLAHIRDPEFCHQQELPDIYDFSLHQLGMSLFPDSFYEELLGYNLGIEMLGLGEMRMHEIQKLRRYGFDTIYEEAHLTIDNFSAGHARQSVDLIIAYMEDLPPNMTPDERQQRWRRIWQGYASFAWFLETDLKNNVSAAANTYSEVLI
;
A
#
# COMPACT_ATOMS: atom_id res chain seq x y z
N MET A 1 5.07 -38.71 -15.53
CA MET A 1 4.74 -38.32 -14.15
C MET A 1 4.38 -36.85 -14.21
N SER A 2 3.22 -36.42 -13.70
CA SER A 2 2.91 -34.98 -13.66
C SER A 2 3.85 -34.33 -12.66
N PHE A 3 4.71 -33.44 -13.13
CA PHE A 3 5.55 -32.60 -12.29
C PHE A 3 4.63 -31.60 -11.58
N SER A 4 4.53 -31.70 -10.26
CA SER A 4 3.84 -30.71 -9.40
C SER A 4 4.92 -30.02 -8.59
N PHE A 5 5.41 -28.88 -9.07
CA PHE A 5 6.22 -28.00 -8.23
C PHE A 5 5.23 -27.21 -7.35
N THR A 6 4.97 -27.72 -6.15
CA THR A 6 4.12 -27.03 -5.18
C THR A 6 5.03 -26.45 -4.10
N ASP A 7 5.26 -25.14 -4.16
CA ASP A 7 5.91 -24.43 -3.07
C ASP A 7 4.91 -24.27 -1.91
N ASN A 8 5.12 -25.07 -0.86
CA ASN A 8 4.30 -25.10 0.35
C ASN A 8 4.86 -24.22 1.47
N THR A 9 5.75 -23.27 1.16
CA THR A 9 6.36 -22.39 2.16
C THR A 9 5.30 -21.57 2.91
N THR A 10 5.36 -21.65 4.23
CA THR A 10 4.48 -20.92 5.16
C THR A 10 5.16 -19.75 5.85
N SER A 11 6.49 -19.70 5.85
CA SER A 11 7.28 -18.59 6.36
C SER A 11 8.65 -18.54 5.70
N LEU A 12 9.28 -17.36 5.67
CA LEU A 12 10.69 -17.25 5.31
C LEU A 12 11.59 -17.91 6.37
N PRO A 13 12.86 -18.23 6.02
CA PRO A 13 13.87 -18.67 7.00
C PRO A 13 14.02 -17.69 8.16
N ASP A 14 14.27 -18.21 9.37
CA ASP A 14 14.50 -17.38 10.56
C ASP A 14 15.87 -16.69 10.47
N GLU A 15 15.85 -15.41 10.11
CA GLU A 15 17.04 -14.57 10.00
C GLU A 15 16.91 -13.30 10.84
N LYS A 16 18.05 -12.77 11.29
CA LYS A 16 18.10 -11.45 11.90
C LYS A 16 17.81 -10.36 10.87
N PHE A 17 17.36 -9.21 11.35
CA PHE A 17 17.16 -8.04 10.52
C PHE A 17 18.38 -7.13 10.56
N HIS A 18 18.94 -6.85 9.39
CA HIS A 18 20.14 -6.04 9.19
C HIS A 18 19.75 -4.58 8.99
N PHE A 19 20.20 -3.73 9.92
CA PHE A 19 19.94 -2.30 9.91
C PHE A 19 21.19 -1.46 10.19
N SER A 20 21.20 -0.21 9.76
CA SER A 20 22.25 0.75 10.02
C SER A 20 22.17 1.29 11.46
N PRO A 21 23.31 1.65 12.07
CA PRO A 21 23.32 2.34 13.36
C PRO A 21 22.49 3.64 13.37
N ASP A 22 22.46 4.36 12.24
CA ASP A 22 21.72 5.62 12.10
C ASP A 22 20.21 5.39 12.09
N ALA A 23 19.72 4.38 11.36
CA ALA A 23 18.30 4.01 11.40
C ALA A 23 17.88 3.57 12.81
N HIS A 24 18.72 2.82 13.51
CA HIS A 24 18.47 2.42 14.89
C HIS A 24 18.44 3.60 15.86
N ALA A 25 19.33 4.59 15.70
CA ALA A 25 19.30 5.82 16.49
C ALA A 25 18.01 6.63 16.24
N ALA A 26 17.59 6.75 14.98
CA ALA A 26 16.34 7.41 14.60
C ALA A 26 15.11 6.71 15.21
N LEU A 27 15.08 5.37 15.23
CA LEU A 27 14.04 4.60 15.91
C LEU A 27 13.96 4.93 17.40
N ILE A 28 15.09 5.00 18.10
CA ILE A 28 15.11 5.31 19.54
C ILE A 28 14.48 6.68 19.80
N VAL A 29 14.84 7.69 18.99
CA VAL A 29 14.26 9.04 19.10
C VAL A 29 12.74 9.02 18.90
N LEU A 30 12.27 8.31 17.87
CA LEU A 30 10.83 8.14 17.61
C LEU A 30 10.14 7.39 18.76
N ARG A 31 10.72 6.30 19.25
CA ARG A 31 10.12 5.50 20.33
C ARG A 31 9.93 6.31 21.61
N ASP A 32 10.92 7.13 21.94
CA ASP A 32 10.95 7.82 23.23
C ASP A 32 10.12 9.12 23.21
N ASN A 33 10.03 9.81 22.05
CA ASN A 33 9.44 11.16 21.96
C ASN A 33 8.17 11.26 21.10
N ALA A 34 7.98 10.38 20.11
CA ALA A 34 6.87 10.53 19.16
C ALA A 34 5.51 10.17 19.79
N ASP A 35 4.47 10.88 19.38
CA ASP A 35 3.10 10.44 19.56
C ASP A 35 2.65 9.55 18.39
N VAL A 36 1.44 8.99 18.49
CA VAL A 36 0.92 8.08 17.46
C VAL A 36 0.61 8.78 16.12
N HIS A 37 0.35 10.09 16.13
CA HIS A 37 0.16 10.86 14.89
C HIS A 37 1.48 11.00 14.12
N GLU A 38 2.58 11.20 14.84
CA GLU A 38 3.92 11.19 14.27
C GLU A 38 4.30 9.83 13.71
N ILE A 39 4.05 8.75 14.45
CA ILE A 39 4.29 7.38 13.97
C ILE A 39 3.51 7.11 12.68
N TYR A 40 2.22 7.48 12.66
CA TYR A 40 1.38 7.36 11.45
C TYR A 40 1.97 8.15 10.28
N ARG A 41 2.33 9.41 10.50
CA ARG A 41 2.91 10.29 9.48
C ARG A 41 4.20 9.71 8.91
N CYS A 42 5.06 9.12 9.73
CA CYS A 42 6.26 8.43 9.28
C CYS A 42 5.95 7.28 8.32
N LEU A 43 4.97 6.42 8.65
CA LEU A 43 4.61 5.25 7.85
C LEU A 43 3.92 5.57 6.50
N VAL A 44 3.28 6.74 6.38
CA VAL A 44 2.58 7.13 5.14
C VAL A 44 3.40 8.02 4.21
N SER A 45 4.34 8.80 4.75
CA SER A 45 5.09 9.82 4.00
C SER A 45 6.23 9.22 3.19
N ASP A 46 6.99 8.31 3.78
CA ASP A 46 8.15 7.66 3.18
C ASP A 46 7.90 6.16 3.22
N ILE A 47 7.90 5.49 2.07
CA ILE A 47 7.65 4.03 1.96
C ILE A 47 8.88 3.21 1.50
N GLU A 48 10.01 3.88 1.30
CA GLU A 48 11.22 3.38 0.66
C GLU A 48 12.47 3.34 1.57
N SER A 49 12.45 4.06 2.70
CA SER A 49 13.58 4.08 3.63
C SER A 49 13.72 2.84 4.49
N GLU A 50 14.91 2.73 5.06
CA GLU A 50 15.24 1.75 6.08
C GLU A 50 14.55 2.05 7.43
N THR A 51 14.50 3.32 7.85
CA THR A 51 13.98 3.74 9.17
C THR A 51 12.54 3.30 9.40
N GLN A 52 11.69 3.37 8.37
CA GLN A 52 10.31 2.92 8.50
C GLN A 52 10.16 1.39 8.59
N GLN A 53 11.06 0.61 7.97
CA GLN A 53 10.99 -0.84 8.02
C GLN A 53 11.36 -1.28 9.45
N LEU A 54 12.35 -0.60 10.03
CA LEU A 54 12.69 -0.77 11.44
C LEU A 54 11.55 -0.32 12.38
N LEU A 55 10.87 0.79 12.06
CA LEU A 55 9.68 1.23 12.81
C LEU A 55 8.55 0.20 12.71
N ALA A 56 8.31 -0.36 11.52
CA ALA A 56 7.33 -1.42 11.32
C ALA A 56 7.68 -2.67 12.14
N LEU A 57 8.96 -3.07 12.18
CA LEU A 57 9.42 -4.17 13.02
C LEU A 57 9.14 -3.90 14.51
N GLN A 58 9.49 -2.72 15.02
CA GLN A 58 9.20 -2.31 16.40
C GLN A 58 7.69 -2.39 16.70
N LEU A 59 6.84 -1.90 15.80
CA LEU A 59 5.39 -1.93 15.95
C LEU A 59 4.84 -3.36 15.93
N ILE A 60 5.24 -4.18 14.95
CA ILE A 60 4.83 -5.59 14.88
C ILE A 60 5.17 -6.30 16.20
N GLN A 61 6.40 -6.16 16.70
CA GLN A 61 6.80 -6.77 17.97
C GLN A 61 6.01 -6.23 19.16
N THR A 62 5.66 -4.94 19.15
CA THR A 62 4.80 -4.33 20.17
C THR A 62 3.44 -5.01 20.20
N PHE A 63 2.82 -5.21 19.04
CA PHE A 63 1.49 -5.81 18.92
C PHE A 63 1.50 -7.32 19.20
N LEU A 64 2.48 -8.05 18.67
CA LEU A 64 2.58 -9.51 18.87
C LEU A 64 2.92 -9.88 20.32
N SER A 65 3.51 -8.97 21.10
CA SER A 65 3.73 -9.17 22.54
C SER A 65 2.44 -9.08 23.39
N ALA A 66 1.31 -8.73 22.78
CA ALA A 66 0.06 -8.56 23.50
C ALA A 66 -0.46 -9.88 24.11
N PRO A 67 -1.07 -9.83 25.31
CA PRO A 67 -1.75 -10.97 25.88
C PRO A 67 -2.77 -11.54 24.91
N GLN A 68 -2.72 -12.85 24.72
CA GLN A 68 -3.61 -13.57 23.83
C GLN A 68 -4.80 -14.14 24.61
N PRO A 69 -6.00 -14.19 24.01
CA PRO A 69 -7.17 -14.80 24.65
C PRO A 69 -7.00 -16.30 24.88
N SER A 70 -6.15 -16.97 24.09
CA SER A 70 -5.72 -18.34 24.31
C SER A 70 -4.22 -18.48 24.05
N SER A 71 -3.55 -19.33 24.82
CA SER A 71 -2.13 -19.67 24.62
C SER A 71 -1.91 -20.69 23.49
N ALA A 72 -2.94 -21.47 23.14
CA ALA A 72 -2.93 -22.41 22.04
C ALA A 72 -4.32 -22.54 21.43
N TRP A 73 -4.38 -22.65 20.10
CA TRP A 73 -5.62 -22.80 19.36
C TRP A 73 -5.68 -24.16 18.66
N ASP A 74 -6.80 -24.85 18.82
CA ASP A 74 -7.25 -25.84 17.84
C ASP A 74 -8.24 -25.20 16.86
N ARG A 75 -8.45 -25.86 15.72
CA ARG A 75 -9.30 -25.34 14.64
C ARG A 75 -10.74 -25.05 15.10
N ALA A 76 -11.35 -25.97 15.85
CA ALA A 76 -12.75 -25.86 16.25
C ALA A 76 -12.95 -24.73 17.26
N ALA A 77 -12.06 -24.61 18.25
CA ALA A 77 -12.06 -23.52 19.22
C ALA A 77 -11.85 -22.16 18.53
N PHE A 78 -10.94 -22.10 17.56
CA PHE A 78 -10.65 -20.90 16.78
C PHE A 78 -11.84 -20.46 15.93
N GLU A 79 -12.41 -21.37 15.14
CA GLU A 79 -13.60 -21.09 14.32
C GLU A 79 -14.79 -20.65 15.18
N ALA A 80 -15.00 -21.30 16.33
CA ALA A 80 -16.05 -20.90 17.27
C ALA A 80 -15.80 -19.51 17.87
N TYR A 81 -14.55 -19.14 18.16
CA TYR A 81 -14.20 -17.80 18.60
C TYR A 81 -14.49 -16.74 17.53
N ILE A 82 -14.05 -16.96 16.29
CA ILE A 82 -14.30 -16.05 15.17
C ILE A 82 -15.80 -15.87 14.92
N ALA A 83 -16.59 -16.96 14.96
CA ALA A 83 -18.04 -16.91 14.79
C ALA A 83 -18.76 -16.10 15.89
N ARG A 84 -18.34 -16.26 17.15
CA ARG A 84 -18.87 -15.44 18.27
C ARG A 84 -18.50 -13.97 18.10
N SER A 85 -17.24 -13.67 17.81
CA SER A 85 -16.76 -12.30 17.64
C SER A 85 -17.45 -11.60 16.46
N LYS A 86 -17.66 -12.31 15.35
CA LYS A 86 -18.46 -11.83 14.21
C LYS A 86 -19.88 -11.43 14.63
N THR A 87 -20.53 -12.27 15.44
CA THR A 87 -21.88 -12.00 15.96
C THR A 87 -21.89 -10.74 16.83
N THR A 88 -20.91 -10.60 17.72
CA THR A 88 -20.76 -9.41 18.57
C THR A 88 -20.56 -8.15 17.72
N LEU A 89 -19.67 -8.18 16.73
CA LEU A 89 -19.41 -7.04 15.85
C LEU A 89 -20.63 -6.66 15.00
N ALA A 90 -21.39 -7.64 14.52
CA ALA A 90 -22.64 -7.38 13.81
C ALA A 90 -23.70 -6.72 14.71
N GLN A 91 -23.80 -7.12 15.97
CA GLN A 91 -24.66 -6.47 16.97
C GLN A 91 -24.20 -5.04 17.25
N SER A 92 -22.90 -4.81 17.43
CA SER A 92 -22.33 -3.47 17.61
C SER A 92 -22.63 -2.58 16.40
N ALA A 93 -22.45 -3.07 15.17
CA ALA A 93 -22.78 -2.33 13.96
C ALA A 93 -24.28 -1.95 13.91
N ALA A 94 -25.17 -2.88 14.24
CA ALA A 94 -26.61 -2.62 14.29
C ALA A 94 -26.99 -1.56 15.34
N MET A 95 -26.28 -1.50 16.48
CA MET A 95 -26.47 -0.46 17.50
C MET A 95 -25.94 0.90 17.01
N LEU A 96 -24.74 0.95 16.44
CA LEU A 96 -24.14 2.18 15.91
C LEU A 96 -25.01 2.82 14.81
N LEU A 97 -25.66 1.98 13.99
CA LEU A 97 -26.57 2.44 12.95
C LEU A 97 -27.88 3.04 13.49
N GLN A 98 -28.21 2.89 14.77
CA GLN A 98 -29.42 3.50 15.37
C GLN A 98 -29.25 4.98 15.74
N SER A 99 -28.03 5.52 15.72
CA SER A 99 -27.76 6.94 15.96
C SER A 99 -28.46 7.85 14.93
N ASP A 100 -28.71 9.10 15.32
CA ASP A 100 -29.11 10.12 14.35
C ASP A 100 -28.00 10.38 13.31
N ASP A 101 -28.35 11.03 12.19
CA ASP A 101 -27.42 11.17 11.05
C ASP A 101 -26.13 11.95 11.38
N GLU A 102 -26.19 12.92 12.29
CA GLU A 102 -25.02 13.73 12.69
C GLU A 102 -24.09 12.92 13.58
N GLU A 103 -24.64 12.23 14.58
CA GLU A 103 -23.90 11.34 15.46
C GLU A 103 -23.30 10.16 14.69
N ARG A 104 -24.10 9.55 13.80
CA ARG A 104 -23.64 8.49 12.91
C ARG A 104 -22.49 8.97 12.03
N ALA A 105 -22.51 10.21 11.54
CA ALA A 105 -21.41 10.75 10.75
C ALA A 105 -20.11 10.89 11.55
N ILE A 106 -20.17 11.27 12.83
CA ILE A 106 -19.01 11.32 13.72
C ILE A 106 -18.43 9.91 13.91
N LEU A 107 -19.27 8.93 14.22
CA LEU A 107 -18.87 7.53 14.41
C LEU A 107 -18.25 6.91 13.14
N LEU A 108 -18.86 7.19 11.98
CA LEU A 108 -18.36 6.72 10.69
C LEU A 108 -17.02 7.37 10.32
N LYS A 109 -16.83 8.67 10.55
CA LYS A 109 -15.53 9.34 10.35
C LYS A 109 -14.44 8.72 11.23
N GLN A 110 -14.77 8.37 12.47
CA GLN A 110 -13.86 7.72 13.39
C GLN A 110 -13.42 6.32 12.89
N ARG A 111 -14.30 5.58 12.21
CA ARG A 111 -13.96 4.28 11.59
C ARG A 111 -13.28 4.41 10.22
N ALA A 112 -13.48 5.51 9.51
CA ALA A 112 -13.12 5.64 8.11
C ALA A 112 -11.63 5.38 7.82
N LEU A 113 -10.72 5.82 8.71
CA LEU A 113 -9.29 5.60 8.52
C LEU A 113 -8.95 4.11 8.39
N LEU A 114 -9.47 3.28 9.30
CA LEU A 114 -9.24 1.83 9.32
C LEU A 114 -9.90 1.16 8.11
N SER A 115 -11.13 1.58 7.81
CA SER A 115 -11.90 1.07 6.66
C SER A 115 -11.18 1.31 5.33
N MET A 116 -10.49 2.45 5.19
CA MET A 116 -9.76 2.79 3.98
C MET A 116 -8.36 2.17 3.91
N LEU A 117 -7.75 1.83 5.06
CA LEU A 117 -6.47 1.10 5.13
C LEU A 117 -6.61 -0.42 4.98
N ALA A 118 -7.83 -0.95 5.07
CA ALA A 118 -8.11 -2.37 4.98
C ALA A 118 -7.43 -3.04 3.77
N GLY A 119 -6.75 -4.16 4.02
CA GLY A 119 -6.03 -4.92 3.00
C GLY A 119 -4.61 -4.42 2.70
N CYS A 120 -4.14 -3.31 3.29
CA CYS A 120 -2.78 -2.82 3.05
C CYS A 120 -1.68 -3.82 3.46
N TRP A 121 -1.95 -4.73 4.40
CA TRP A 121 -1.04 -5.82 4.78
C TRP A 121 -0.74 -6.78 3.62
N LEU A 122 -1.50 -6.76 2.53
CA LEU A 122 -1.21 -7.52 1.31
C LEU A 122 -0.36 -6.75 0.29
N ASP A 123 -0.08 -5.45 0.50
CA ASP A 123 0.50 -4.56 -0.50
C ASP A 123 1.80 -5.08 -1.14
N ARG A 124 2.58 -5.87 -0.38
CA ARG A 124 3.88 -6.44 -0.79
C ARG A 124 3.98 -7.95 -0.48
N VAL A 125 2.86 -8.63 -0.22
CA VAL A 125 2.90 -10.05 0.21
C VAL A 125 3.37 -10.97 -0.92
N SER A 126 3.03 -10.63 -2.16
CA SER A 126 3.46 -11.28 -3.39
C SER A 126 4.73 -10.56 -3.86
N GLN A 127 5.87 -11.20 -3.64
CA GLN A 127 7.21 -10.67 -3.92
C GLN A 127 8.22 -11.82 -4.17
N PRO A 128 9.45 -11.54 -4.64
CA PRO A 128 10.41 -12.57 -5.04
C PRO A 128 10.73 -13.61 -3.95
N ALA A 129 10.73 -13.21 -2.68
CA ALA A 129 10.99 -14.12 -1.57
C ALA A 129 9.84 -15.09 -1.29
N THR A 130 8.63 -14.85 -1.79
CA THR A 130 7.41 -15.55 -1.37
C THR A 130 6.70 -16.27 -2.51
N GLU A 131 6.85 -15.77 -3.73
CA GLU A 131 6.36 -16.47 -4.92
C GLU A 131 7.28 -17.64 -5.25
N PRO A 132 6.76 -18.79 -5.74
CA PRO A 132 5.37 -19.04 -6.12
C PRO A 132 4.55 -19.78 -5.04
N ALA A 133 4.75 -19.51 -3.74
CA ALA A 133 4.08 -20.27 -2.68
C ALA A 133 2.55 -20.25 -2.84
N GLY A 134 1.91 -21.41 -2.72
CA GLY A 134 0.48 -21.56 -3.05
C GLY A 134 -0.43 -20.61 -2.27
N VAL A 135 -0.14 -20.38 -0.98
CA VAL A 135 -0.89 -19.40 -0.17
C VAL A 135 -0.66 -17.96 -0.63
N VAL A 136 0.56 -17.60 -1.02
CA VAL A 136 0.88 -16.23 -1.48
C VAL A 136 0.12 -15.96 -2.77
N ASN A 137 0.03 -16.96 -3.64
CA ASN A 137 -0.77 -16.90 -4.86
C ASN A 137 -2.26 -16.62 -4.58
N LEU A 138 -2.85 -17.33 -3.60
CA LEU A 138 -4.23 -17.11 -3.15
C LEU A 138 -4.42 -15.72 -2.52
N LEU A 139 -3.50 -15.28 -1.66
CA LEU A 139 -3.53 -13.94 -1.05
C LEU A 139 -3.42 -12.84 -2.12
N ASN A 140 -2.60 -13.04 -3.15
CA ASN A 140 -2.49 -12.10 -4.26
C ASN A 140 -3.76 -12.07 -5.12
N ALA A 141 -4.43 -13.21 -5.31
CA ALA A 141 -5.74 -13.25 -5.99
C ALA A 141 -6.82 -12.48 -5.22
N HIS A 142 -6.84 -12.61 -3.88
CA HIS A 142 -7.71 -11.79 -3.03
C HIS A 142 -7.36 -10.31 -3.15
N ARG A 143 -6.07 -9.96 -3.08
CA ARG A 143 -5.59 -8.58 -3.28
C ARG A 143 -6.05 -8.02 -4.61
N PHE A 144 -5.88 -8.74 -5.71
CA PHE A 144 -6.29 -8.31 -7.05
C PHE A 144 -7.80 -8.06 -7.12
N THR A 145 -8.60 -8.97 -6.55
CA THR A 145 -10.07 -8.82 -6.44
C THR A 145 -10.45 -7.56 -5.66
N LEU A 146 -9.84 -7.36 -4.48
CA LEU A 146 -10.08 -6.19 -3.62
C LEU A 146 -9.67 -4.87 -4.29
N LYS A 147 -8.71 -4.92 -5.22
CA LYS A 147 -8.28 -3.78 -6.04
C LYS A 147 -9.09 -3.61 -7.33
N GLY A 148 -10.24 -4.28 -7.44
CA GLY A 148 -11.16 -4.11 -8.56
C GLY A 148 -10.69 -4.78 -9.84
N CYS A 149 -9.85 -5.82 -9.74
CA CYS A 149 -9.27 -6.54 -10.88
C CYS A 149 -8.53 -5.60 -11.86
N GLY A 150 -7.81 -4.61 -11.32
CA GLY A 150 -7.07 -3.61 -12.09
C GLY A 150 -7.87 -2.35 -12.44
N GLU A 151 -9.19 -2.35 -12.24
CA GLU A 151 -10.03 -1.16 -12.38
C GLU A 151 -10.21 -0.48 -11.01
N ILE A 152 -9.47 0.61 -10.79
CA ILE A 152 -9.45 1.31 -9.50
C ILE A 152 -10.84 1.76 -9.08
N SER A 153 -11.70 2.18 -10.01
CA SER A 153 -13.06 2.60 -9.68
C SER A 153 -13.92 1.47 -9.10
N PHE A 154 -13.54 0.20 -9.30
CA PHE A 154 -14.17 -0.97 -8.69
C PHE A 154 -13.47 -1.48 -7.43
N SER A 155 -12.31 -0.91 -7.05
CA SER A 155 -11.62 -1.27 -5.81
C SER A 155 -12.49 -1.07 -4.57
N GLN A 156 -12.24 -1.86 -3.54
CA GLN A 156 -12.89 -1.75 -2.23
C GLN A 156 -12.79 -0.32 -1.68
N GLN A 157 -11.61 0.32 -1.77
CA GLN A 157 -11.41 1.68 -1.30
C GLN A 157 -12.34 2.67 -2.03
N GLN A 158 -12.46 2.57 -3.36
CA GLN A 158 -13.36 3.46 -4.12
C GLN A 158 -14.84 3.18 -3.87
N GLN A 159 -15.22 1.91 -3.70
CA GLN A 159 -16.58 1.55 -3.31
C GLN A 159 -16.95 2.12 -1.94
N ARG A 160 -16.06 1.99 -0.95
CA ARG A 160 -16.24 2.55 0.40
C ARG A 160 -16.27 4.08 0.35
N GLN A 161 -15.38 4.72 -0.41
CA GLN A 161 -15.38 6.16 -0.58
C GLN A 161 -16.71 6.69 -1.14
N ARG A 162 -17.29 6.02 -2.14
CA ARG A 162 -18.65 6.35 -2.64
C ARG A 162 -19.71 6.16 -1.57
N ARG A 163 -19.61 5.12 -0.74
CA ARG A 163 -20.56 4.86 0.34
C ARG A 163 -20.49 5.93 1.43
N PHE A 164 -19.31 6.34 1.88
CA PHE A 164 -19.15 7.47 2.80
C PHE A 164 -19.67 8.78 2.19
N ALA A 165 -19.42 9.03 0.90
CA ALA A 165 -19.95 10.22 0.23
C ALA A 165 -21.49 10.22 0.19
N ALA A 166 -22.12 9.05 0.00
CA ALA A 166 -23.59 8.90 0.05
C ALA A 166 -24.19 9.20 1.44
N THR A 167 -23.39 9.12 2.52
CA THR A 167 -23.78 9.53 3.88
C THR A 167 -23.35 10.97 4.21
N GLY A 168 -22.95 11.77 3.21
CA GLY A 168 -22.51 13.16 3.40
C GLY A 168 -21.10 13.31 3.99
N ILE A 169 -20.29 12.24 4.01
CA ILE A 169 -18.94 12.25 4.56
C ILE A 169 -17.92 12.27 3.42
N THR A 170 -17.23 13.39 3.28
CA THR A 170 -16.06 13.49 2.38
C THR A 170 -14.82 12.97 3.09
N LEU A 171 -14.19 11.94 2.51
CA LEU A 171 -12.97 11.36 3.05
C LEU A 171 -11.71 11.98 2.42
N PRO A 172 -10.66 12.24 3.20
CA PRO A 172 -9.33 12.52 2.67
C PRO A 172 -8.71 11.25 2.08
N PHE A 173 -7.72 11.44 1.20
CA PHE A 173 -6.84 10.34 0.82
C PHE A 173 -5.99 9.91 2.02
N VAL A 174 -6.09 8.64 2.44
CA VAL A 174 -5.40 8.13 3.64
C VAL A 174 -3.88 8.11 3.52
N GLY A 175 -3.32 8.15 2.30
CA GLY A 175 -1.89 8.36 2.08
C GLY A 175 -1.40 9.76 2.43
N ALA A 176 -2.30 10.72 2.67
CA ALA A 176 -1.93 12.06 3.11
C ALA A 176 -1.61 12.09 4.63
N PRO A 177 -0.49 12.69 5.07
CA PRO A 177 -0.13 12.77 6.49
C PRO A 177 -1.19 13.45 7.37
N GLY A 178 -1.97 14.37 6.81
CA GLY A 178 -3.04 15.08 7.51
C GLY A 178 -4.38 14.35 7.57
N ALA A 179 -4.51 13.14 6.99
CA ALA A 179 -5.77 12.41 6.95
C ALA A 179 -6.39 12.14 8.34
N PRO A 180 -5.63 11.72 9.38
CA PRO A 180 -6.16 11.53 10.72
C PRO A 180 -6.81 12.79 11.31
N ALA A 181 -6.18 13.95 11.12
CA ALA A 181 -6.70 15.22 11.65
C ALA A 181 -8.00 15.62 10.97
N GLN A 182 -8.12 15.41 9.66
CA GLN A 182 -9.35 15.68 8.90
C GLN A 182 -10.50 14.72 9.25
N LEU A 183 -10.17 13.49 9.65
CA LEU A 183 -11.12 12.49 10.13
C LEU A 183 -11.44 12.61 11.62
N HIS A 184 -10.76 13.50 12.35
CA HIS A 184 -10.80 13.59 13.81
C HIS A 184 -10.47 12.26 14.50
N SER A 185 -9.59 11.46 13.90
CA SER A 185 -9.23 10.13 14.41
C SER A 185 -8.48 10.23 15.73
N ASN A 186 -9.10 9.71 16.79
CA ASN A 186 -8.47 9.55 18.10
C ASN A 186 -7.28 8.57 18.13
N ALA A 187 -6.57 8.56 19.27
CA ALA A 187 -5.35 7.81 19.46
C ALA A 187 -5.51 6.28 19.33
N LEU A 188 -6.62 5.71 19.82
CA LEU A 188 -6.84 4.25 19.72
C LEU A 188 -7.02 3.82 18.26
N THR A 189 -7.75 4.61 17.48
CA THR A 189 -7.91 4.37 16.03
C THR A 189 -6.57 4.47 15.31
N LEU A 190 -5.72 5.41 15.70
CA LEU A 190 -4.38 5.53 15.11
C LEU A 190 -3.47 4.37 15.49
N TRP A 191 -3.54 3.85 16.71
CA TRP A 191 -2.80 2.65 17.10
C TRP A 191 -3.17 1.44 16.22
N GLN A 192 -4.46 1.25 15.94
CA GLN A 192 -4.88 0.19 15.02
C GLN A 192 -4.50 0.49 13.56
N ALA A 193 -4.49 1.77 13.13
CA ALA A 193 -4.02 2.13 11.80
C ALA A 193 -2.54 1.79 11.60
N VAL A 194 -1.68 2.10 12.59
CA VAL A 194 -0.25 1.78 12.51
C VAL A 194 0.02 0.28 12.62
N PHE A 195 -0.87 -0.50 13.25
CA PHE A 195 -0.84 -1.97 13.20
C PHE A 195 -0.97 -2.48 11.76
N TRP A 196 -2.00 -2.06 11.03
CA TRP A 196 -2.20 -2.46 9.63
C TRP A 196 -1.03 -2.03 8.73
N LEU A 197 -0.56 -0.80 8.92
CA LEU A 197 0.55 -0.25 8.14
C LEU A 197 1.87 -0.97 8.43
N ALA A 198 2.13 -1.39 9.66
CA ALA A 198 3.38 -2.10 9.99
C ALA A 198 3.49 -3.43 9.21
N PHE A 199 2.41 -4.22 9.16
CA PHE A 199 2.38 -5.47 8.38
C PHE A 199 2.48 -5.25 6.87
N SER A 200 2.14 -4.07 6.36
CA SER A 200 2.35 -3.73 4.94
C SER A 200 3.82 -3.49 4.56
N ARG A 201 4.73 -3.40 5.55
CA ARG A 201 6.17 -3.18 5.32
C ARG A 201 6.98 -4.47 5.37
N LEU A 202 6.55 -5.43 6.20
CA LEU A 202 7.24 -6.70 6.41
C LEU A 202 6.33 -7.92 6.19
N PRO A 203 5.52 -7.98 5.11
CA PRO A 203 4.56 -9.07 4.97
C PRO A 203 5.19 -10.43 4.66
N ALA A 204 6.39 -10.52 4.09
CA ALA A 204 7.02 -11.83 3.85
C ALA A 204 7.62 -12.43 5.13
N SER A 205 8.34 -11.64 5.92
CA SER A 205 8.90 -12.09 7.21
C SER A 205 7.80 -12.49 8.21
N TYR A 206 6.60 -11.92 8.06
CA TYR A 206 5.43 -12.18 8.90
C TYR A 206 4.25 -12.79 8.12
N LEU A 207 4.53 -13.65 7.13
CA LEU A 207 3.51 -14.26 6.28
C LEU A 207 2.39 -14.98 7.06
N PRO A 208 2.67 -15.77 8.12
CA PRO A 208 1.62 -16.36 8.96
C PRO A 208 0.70 -15.34 9.60
N GLU A 209 1.27 -14.26 10.13
CA GLU A 209 0.51 -13.19 10.76
C GLU A 209 -0.34 -12.44 9.74
N VAL A 210 0.19 -12.14 8.56
CA VAL A 210 -0.52 -11.50 7.46
C VAL A 210 -1.71 -12.34 7.00
N ALA A 211 -1.52 -13.65 6.82
CA ALA A 211 -2.59 -14.56 6.46
C ALA A 211 -3.69 -14.61 7.55
N GLY A 212 -3.32 -14.65 8.82
CA GLY A 212 -4.24 -14.65 9.96
C GLY A 212 -5.04 -13.36 10.08
N ILE A 213 -4.36 -12.21 9.96
CA ILE A 213 -4.97 -10.87 9.93
C ILE A 213 -5.97 -10.77 8.77
N HIS A 214 -5.55 -11.17 7.57
CA HIS A 214 -6.39 -11.12 6.38
C HIS A 214 -7.66 -11.96 6.56
N PHE A 215 -7.51 -13.21 7.01
CA PHE A 215 -8.64 -14.08 7.29
C PHE A 215 -9.59 -13.43 8.32
N ALA A 216 -9.09 -12.99 9.48
CA ALA A 216 -9.91 -12.46 10.55
C ALA A 216 -10.72 -11.24 10.10
N TYR A 217 -10.06 -10.24 9.49
CA TYR A 217 -10.74 -9.01 9.08
C TYR A 217 -11.93 -9.27 8.15
N TYR A 218 -11.75 -10.10 7.12
CA TYR A 218 -12.81 -10.41 6.15
C TYR A 218 -13.83 -11.42 6.67
N ALA A 219 -13.44 -12.35 7.54
CA ALA A 219 -14.38 -13.28 8.17
C ALA A 219 -15.34 -12.54 9.12
N LEU A 220 -14.84 -11.55 9.87
CA LEU A 220 -15.61 -10.72 10.80
C LEU A 220 -16.57 -9.77 10.07
N GLY A 221 -16.11 -9.12 8.99
CA GLY A 221 -16.97 -8.29 8.13
C GLY A 221 -17.56 -7.05 8.81
N PHE A 222 -16.87 -6.47 9.80
CA PHE A 222 -17.40 -5.35 10.59
C PHE A 222 -17.66 -4.09 9.75
N ASP A 223 -16.72 -3.71 8.88
CA ASP A 223 -16.89 -2.57 7.98
C ASP A 223 -18.03 -2.80 6.97
N ASP A 224 -18.18 -4.02 6.47
CA ASP A 224 -19.24 -4.35 5.52
C ASP A 224 -20.63 -4.22 6.21
N ALA A 225 -20.75 -4.67 7.46
CA ALA A 225 -21.95 -4.48 8.27
C ALA A 225 -22.22 -3.01 8.61
N LEU A 226 -21.20 -2.26 9.05
CA LEU A 226 -21.35 -0.86 9.46
C LEU A 226 -21.66 0.07 8.28
N LEU A 227 -21.13 -0.24 7.09
CA LEU A 227 -21.40 0.50 5.87
C LEU A 227 -22.63 -0.04 5.12
N GLU A 228 -23.29 -1.09 5.60
CA GLU A 228 -24.40 -1.78 4.92
C GLU A 228 -24.04 -2.16 3.46
N MET A 229 -22.81 -2.66 3.27
CA MET A 229 -22.28 -3.08 1.99
C MET A 229 -22.23 -4.62 1.89
N PRO A 230 -22.33 -5.20 0.69
CA PRO A 230 -22.04 -6.62 0.51
C PRO A 230 -20.59 -6.91 0.91
N PRO A 231 -20.29 -8.16 1.32
CA PRO A 231 -18.95 -8.51 1.76
C PRO A 231 -17.95 -8.39 0.62
N SER A 232 -16.80 -7.79 0.89
CA SER A 232 -15.75 -7.57 -0.13
C SER A 232 -15.09 -8.89 -0.59
N LEU A 233 -15.08 -9.90 0.29
CA LEU A 233 -14.74 -11.29 0.00
C LEU A 233 -15.85 -12.22 0.50
N THR A 234 -16.16 -13.25 -0.27
CA THR A 234 -17.20 -14.22 0.09
C THR A 234 -16.74 -15.13 1.25
N ALA A 235 -17.70 -15.73 1.96
CA ALA A 235 -17.41 -16.73 2.99
C ALA A 235 -16.66 -17.95 2.41
N ALA A 236 -16.95 -18.32 1.16
CA ALA A 236 -16.25 -19.38 0.46
C ALA A 236 -14.76 -19.05 0.27
N GLN A 237 -14.44 -17.83 -0.19
CA GLN A 237 -13.05 -17.36 -0.32
C GLN A 237 -12.30 -17.37 1.01
N CYS A 238 -12.94 -16.95 2.11
CA CYS A 238 -12.32 -17.02 3.44
C CYS A 238 -12.05 -18.47 3.87
N THR A 239 -12.98 -19.38 3.56
CA THR A 239 -12.83 -20.81 3.87
C THR A 239 -11.70 -21.44 3.04
N THR A 240 -11.64 -21.14 1.74
CA THR A 240 -10.56 -21.58 0.85
C THR A 240 -9.19 -21.13 1.34
N LEU A 241 -9.06 -19.88 1.82
CA LEU A 241 -7.82 -19.40 2.41
C LEU A 241 -7.43 -20.20 3.66
N LEU A 242 -8.38 -20.42 4.58
CA LEU A 242 -8.11 -21.17 5.81
C LEU A 242 -7.70 -22.61 5.52
N ASP A 243 -8.42 -23.30 4.63
CA ASP A 243 -8.11 -24.67 4.25
C ASP A 243 -6.79 -24.76 3.48
N GLY A 244 -6.53 -23.82 2.57
CA GLY A 244 -5.26 -23.71 1.85
C GLY A 244 -4.08 -23.47 2.78
N TRP A 245 -4.22 -22.59 3.77
CA TRP A 245 -3.20 -22.36 4.80
C TRP A 245 -2.93 -23.61 5.63
N LEU A 246 -3.99 -24.28 6.10
CA LEU A 246 -3.88 -25.53 6.86
C LEU A 246 -3.17 -26.62 6.05
N SER A 247 -3.48 -26.74 4.76
CA SER A 247 -2.79 -27.68 3.87
C SER A 247 -1.30 -27.36 3.77
N ALA A 248 -0.93 -26.11 3.49
CA ALA A 248 0.46 -25.69 3.40
C ALA A 248 1.22 -25.94 4.72
N CYS A 249 0.60 -25.67 5.87
CA CYS A 249 1.18 -25.95 7.19
C CYS A 249 1.38 -27.44 7.47
N ASN A 250 0.57 -28.33 6.90
CA ASN A 250 0.77 -29.78 7.07
C ASN A 250 1.99 -30.29 6.27
N ASP A 251 2.29 -29.62 5.15
CA ASP A 251 3.36 -30.03 4.23
C ASP A 251 4.70 -29.30 4.51
N SER A 252 4.68 -28.22 5.30
CA SER A 252 5.85 -27.42 5.67
C SER A 252 6.52 -27.92 6.97
N ALA A 253 7.86 -27.96 7.00
CA ALA A 253 8.62 -28.43 8.17
C ALA A 253 8.36 -27.61 9.45
N GLY A 254 8.08 -26.31 9.33
CA GLY A 254 7.73 -25.39 10.43
C GLY A 254 6.23 -25.16 10.62
N GLY A 255 5.39 -25.80 9.80
CA GLY A 255 4.00 -25.38 9.62
C GLY A 255 3.11 -25.46 10.86
N ARG A 256 3.43 -26.31 11.86
CA ARG A 256 2.71 -26.33 13.14
C ARG A 256 2.88 -25.03 13.94
N GLU A 257 4.09 -24.47 13.94
CA GLU A 257 4.35 -23.20 14.63
C GLU A 257 3.74 -22.03 13.86
N ASP A 258 3.87 -22.03 12.53
CA ASP A 258 3.25 -21.03 11.65
C ASP A 258 1.73 -21.04 11.77
N LEU A 259 1.11 -22.20 11.93
CA LEU A 259 -0.33 -22.28 12.19
C LEU A 259 -0.72 -21.60 13.51
N GLN A 260 0.10 -21.74 14.57
CA GLN A 260 -0.15 -21.02 15.82
C GLN A 260 0.15 -19.51 15.70
N ARG A 261 1.12 -19.10 14.88
CA ARG A 261 1.35 -17.68 14.54
C ARG A 261 0.14 -17.09 13.83
N PHE A 262 -0.41 -17.79 12.83
CA PHE A 262 -1.65 -17.45 12.14
C PHE A 262 -2.82 -17.26 13.12
N TYR A 263 -3.07 -18.23 14.00
CA TYR A 263 -4.20 -18.13 14.94
C TYR A 263 -4.04 -16.99 15.95
N ARG A 264 -2.82 -16.76 16.45
CA ARG A 264 -2.53 -15.64 17.36
C ARG A 264 -2.74 -14.29 16.67
N ALA A 265 -2.28 -14.14 15.43
CA ALA A 265 -2.47 -12.90 14.68
C ALA A 265 -3.94 -12.64 14.33
N ALA A 266 -4.68 -13.69 13.94
CA ALA A 266 -6.11 -13.61 13.70
C ALA A 266 -6.90 -13.24 14.97
N ALA A 267 -6.53 -13.81 16.12
CA ALA A 267 -7.11 -13.45 17.41
C ALA A 267 -6.79 -12.00 17.79
N LEU A 268 -5.55 -11.56 17.62
CA LEU A 268 -5.14 -10.18 17.87
C LEU A 268 -5.91 -9.18 16.99
N ALA A 269 -6.05 -9.45 15.68
CA ALA A 269 -6.87 -8.65 14.78
C ALA A 269 -8.33 -8.59 15.25
N THR A 270 -8.88 -9.72 15.71
CA THR A 270 -10.24 -9.79 16.25
C THR A 270 -10.41 -8.95 17.52
N GLU A 271 -9.47 -9.02 18.46
CA GLU A 271 -9.50 -8.20 19.68
C GLU A 271 -9.37 -6.70 19.38
N LEU A 272 -8.58 -6.32 18.37
CA LEU A 272 -8.49 -4.93 17.92
C LEU A 272 -9.81 -4.44 17.32
N GLU A 273 -10.48 -5.25 16.48
CA GLU A 273 -11.80 -4.92 15.94
C GLU A 273 -12.87 -4.82 17.06
N LEU A 274 -12.89 -5.74 18.01
CA LEU A 274 -13.79 -5.70 19.17
C LEU A 274 -13.54 -4.46 20.04
N SER A 275 -12.27 -4.15 20.32
CA SER A 275 -11.89 -2.96 21.08
C SER A 275 -12.30 -1.66 20.38
N HIS A 276 -12.16 -1.60 19.05
CA HIS A 276 -12.58 -0.43 18.26
C HIS A 276 -14.10 -0.27 18.23
N ALA A 277 -14.84 -1.35 18.01
CA ALA A 277 -16.29 -1.34 18.09
C ALA A 277 -16.79 -0.90 19.47
N GLY A 278 -16.17 -1.37 20.56
CA GLY A 278 -16.48 -0.93 21.92
C GLY A 278 -16.18 0.56 22.17
N MET A 279 -15.09 1.08 21.59
CA MET A 279 -14.77 2.51 21.62
C MET A 279 -15.83 3.33 20.86
N LEU A 280 -16.31 2.87 19.70
CA LEU A 280 -17.38 3.54 18.96
C LEU A 280 -18.71 3.53 19.73
N LEU A 281 -19.06 2.42 20.39
CA LEU A 281 -20.26 2.36 21.24
C LEU A 281 -20.15 3.32 22.43
N THR A 282 -18.98 3.40 23.07
CA THR A 282 -18.72 4.39 24.13
C THR A 282 -18.89 5.82 23.60
N GLN A 283 -18.38 6.10 22.40
CA GLN A 283 -18.55 7.41 21.76
C GLN A 283 -20.04 7.69 21.46
N GLN A 284 -20.79 6.69 21.00
CA GLN A 284 -22.24 6.80 20.77
C GLN A 284 -22.98 7.15 22.06
N GLU A 285 -22.69 6.47 23.17
CA GLU A 285 -23.30 6.75 24.48
C GLU A 285 -22.99 8.18 24.96
N GLN A 286 -21.74 8.63 24.79
CA GLN A 286 -21.34 9.99 25.13
C GLN A 286 -22.06 11.03 24.27
N LEU A 287 -22.15 10.80 22.95
CA LEU A 287 -22.86 11.69 22.03
C LEU A 287 -24.35 11.82 22.40
N ALA A 288 -25.00 10.71 22.74
CA ALA A 288 -26.39 10.68 23.17
C ALA A 288 -26.61 11.36 24.54
N ALA A 289 -25.61 11.32 25.42
CA ALA A 289 -25.65 11.95 26.75
C ALA A 289 -25.40 13.47 26.74
N ARG A 290 -25.00 14.06 25.60
CA ARG A 290 -24.71 15.50 25.49
C ARG A 290 -25.93 16.35 25.85
N THR A 291 -25.72 17.28 26.78
CA THR A 291 -26.71 18.29 27.13
C THR A 291 -26.81 19.37 26.04
N PRO A 292 -27.87 20.21 26.05
CA PRO A 292 -27.91 21.38 25.16
C PRO A 292 -26.70 22.31 25.31
N ASP A 293 -26.16 22.44 26.53
CA ASP A 293 -24.99 23.29 26.81
C ASP A 293 -23.73 22.69 26.15
N ASP A 294 -23.57 21.36 26.17
CA ASP A 294 -22.48 20.65 25.48
C ASP A 294 -22.54 20.86 23.96
N ARG A 295 -23.73 20.68 23.36
CA ARG A 295 -23.93 20.87 21.91
C ARG A 295 -23.64 22.32 21.51
N MET A 296 -24.02 23.29 22.34
CA MET A 296 -23.69 24.69 22.11
C MET A 296 -22.18 24.95 22.22
N ALA A 297 -21.51 24.36 23.22
CA ALA A 297 -20.06 24.46 23.40
C ALA A 297 -19.30 23.90 22.18
N GLU A 298 -19.69 22.73 21.67
CA GLU A 298 -19.07 22.11 20.49
C GLU A 298 -19.16 22.98 19.23
N ILE A 299 -20.28 23.69 19.04
CA ILE A 299 -20.42 24.67 17.95
C ILE A 299 -19.47 25.83 18.18
N MET A 300 -19.39 26.35 19.42
CA MET A 300 -18.48 27.44 19.75
C MET A 300 -17.02 27.05 19.53
N VAL A 301 -16.56 25.89 20.00
CA VAL A 301 -15.17 25.42 19.78
C VAL A 301 -14.80 25.43 18.29
N ARG A 302 -15.71 25.01 17.42
CA ARG A 302 -15.46 24.95 15.97
C ARG A 302 -15.33 26.31 15.31
N HIS A 303 -16.18 27.28 15.70
CA HIS A 303 -16.28 28.56 15.00
C HIS A 303 -15.50 29.70 15.67
N PHE A 304 -15.28 29.61 16.98
CA PHE A 304 -14.66 30.67 17.78
C PHE A 304 -13.23 31.03 17.34
N PRO A 305 -12.33 30.09 16.97
CA PRO A 305 -11.00 30.43 16.48
C PRO A 305 -11.00 31.35 15.25
N PHE A 306 -12.08 31.36 14.47
CA PHE A 306 -12.23 32.17 13.26
C PHE A 306 -12.89 33.53 13.49
N ALA A 307 -13.41 33.82 14.69
CA ALA A 307 -14.08 35.09 14.98
C ALA A 307 -13.13 36.30 14.92
N GLY A 308 -11.87 36.13 15.35
CA GLY A 308 -10.78 37.08 15.15
C GLY A 308 -11.06 38.55 15.53
N LYS A 309 -10.31 39.48 14.91
CA LYS A 309 -10.44 40.93 15.15
C LYS A 309 -11.71 41.56 14.56
N GLN A 310 -12.41 40.85 13.67
CA GLN A 310 -13.66 41.32 13.05
C GLN A 310 -14.76 41.56 14.09
N HIS A 311 -14.68 40.88 15.24
CA HIS A 311 -15.62 40.99 16.34
C HIS A 311 -15.10 41.83 17.52
N GLN A 312 -14.07 42.67 17.32
CA GLN A 312 -13.47 43.48 18.40
C GLN A 312 -14.44 44.47 19.09
N LEU A 313 -15.53 44.85 18.40
CA LEU A 313 -16.57 45.74 18.92
C LEU A 313 -17.71 44.98 19.62
N VAL A 314 -17.69 43.64 19.58
CA VAL A 314 -18.68 42.79 20.26
C VAL A 314 -18.21 42.57 21.69
N MET A 315 -19.04 43.00 22.66
CA MET A 315 -18.69 42.99 24.08
C MET A 315 -19.61 42.03 24.85
N LEU A 316 -19.02 41.14 25.65
CA LEU A 316 -19.72 40.29 26.62
C LEU A 316 -19.21 40.64 28.02
N GLU A 317 -20.10 41.09 28.91
CA GLU A 317 -19.77 41.42 30.33
C GLU A 317 -18.49 42.28 30.50
N GLN A 318 -18.33 43.31 29.67
CA GLN A 318 -17.18 44.24 29.62
C GLN A 318 -15.88 43.70 28.99
N LYS A 319 -15.89 42.47 28.48
CA LYS A 319 -14.76 41.85 27.78
C LYS A 319 -15.05 41.74 26.27
N ALA A 320 -14.12 42.17 25.43
CA ALA A 320 -14.26 42.07 23.98
C ALA A 320 -14.23 40.59 23.54
N LEU A 321 -14.98 40.22 22.50
CA LEU A 321 -15.08 38.82 22.06
C LEU A 321 -13.70 38.20 21.79
N SER A 322 -12.78 38.95 21.19
CA SER A 322 -11.41 38.52 20.89
C SER A 322 -10.52 38.27 22.12
N GLN A 323 -10.97 38.63 23.32
CA GLN A 323 -10.24 38.42 24.56
C GLN A 323 -10.72 37.14 25.28
N TRP A 324 -11.85 36.57 24.88
CA TRP A 324 -12.32 35.30 25.43
C TRP A 324 -11.48 34.14 24.90
N SER A 325 -11.27 33.14 25.75
CA SER A 325 -10.66 31.86 25.39
C SER A 325 -11.73 30.79 25.52
N VAL A 326 -11.64 29.77 24.67
CA VAL A 326 -12.51 28.59 24.65
C VAL A 326 -11.67 27.30 24.75
N ASP A 327 -10.44 27.42 25.26
CA ASP A 327 -9.43 26.36 25.18
C ASP A 327 -9.64 25.26 26.22
N ASP A 328 -10.40 25.55 27.28
CA ASP A 328 -10.76 24.57 28.31
C ASP A 328 -12.23 24.72 28.74
N ALA A 329 -12.73 23.72 29.47
CA ALA A 329 -14.13 23.65 29.90
C ALA A 329 -14.53 24.80 30.83
N ALA A 330 -13.63 25.29 31.69
CA ALA A 330 -13.91 26.38 32.60
C ALA A 330 -14.02 27.71 31.84
N ALA A 331 -13.09 27.96 30.91
CA ALA A 331 -13.11 29.11 30.02
C ALA A 331 -14.35 29.12 29.11
N MET A 332 -14.71 27.97 28.53
CA MET A 332 -15.93 27.81 27.74
C MET A 332 -17.20 28.03 28.58
N THR A 333 -17.25 27.48 29.80
CA THR A 333 -18.39 27.68 30.71
C THR A 333 -18.57 29.15 31.07
N ALA A 334 -17.48 29.86 31.36
CA ALA A 334 -17.49 31.29 31.62
C ALA A 334 -17.98 32.07 30.38
N PHE A 335 -17.48 31.71 29.19
CA PHE A 335 -17.89 32.31 27.93
C PHE A 335 -19.39 32.13 27.66
N LEU A 336 -19.89 30.89 27.72
CA LEU A 336 -21.31 30.59 27.50
C LEU A 336 -22.21 31.25 28.54
N THR A 337 -21.75 31.38 29.79
CA THR A 337 -22.48 32.10 30.85
C THR A 337 -22.61 33.59 30.51
N ALA A 338 -21.51 34.24 30.12
CA ALA A 338 -21.54 35.64 29.70
C ALA A 338 -22.34 35.85 28.42
N PHE A 339 -22.25 34.90 27.47
CA PHE A 339 -23.02 34.91 26.24
C PHE A 339 -24.52 34.78 26.53
N LYS A 340 -24.93 33.85 27.41
CA LYS A 340 -26.30 33.67 27.91
C LYS A 340 -26.89 34.96 28.47
N ARG A 341 -26.12 35.72 29.25
CA ARG A 341 -26.55 36.98 29.90
C ARG A 341 -26.53 38.21 28.98
N SER A 342 -25.90 38.07 27.81
CA SER A 342 -25.63 39.17 26.90
C SER A 342 -26.91 39.79 26.31
N PRO A 343 -26.88 41.09 25.93
CA PRO A 343 -28.00 41.72 25.25
C PRO A 343 -28.23 41.16 23.83
N TYR A 344 -27.30 40.36 23.28
CA TYR A 344 -27.45 39.74 21.96
C TYR A 344 -28.46 38.60 21.96
N LEU A 345 -28.64 37.94 23.11
CA LEU A 345 -29.62 36.86 23.28
C LEU A 345 -30.95 37.33 23.88
N ARG A 346 -31.08 38.60 24.29
CA ARG A 346 -32.35 39.14 24.77
C ARG A 346 -33.32 39.38 23.60
N GLN A 347 -34.55 38.90 23.73
CA GLN A 347 -35.64 39.33 22.85
C GLN A 347 -36.12 40.72 23.29
N LYS A 348 -36.12 41.67 22.35
CA LYS A 348 -36.81 42.96 22.51
C LYS A 348 -38.15 42.85 21.79
N ASP A 349 -39.21 42.69 22.58
CA ASP A 349 -40.61 42.63 22.19
C ASP A 349 -41.03 41.37 21.40
N ALA A 350 -42.33 41.05 21.44
CA ALA A 350 -42.98 39.90 20.79
C ALA A 350 -43.01 40.01 19.25
N LYS A 351 -41.90 40.40 18.63
CA LYS A 351 -41.72 40.43 17.18
C LYS A 351 -41.31 39.03 16.69
N PRO A 352 -41.76 38.61 15.50
CA PRO A 352 -41.51 37.27 14.96
C PRO A 352 -40.04 36.97 14.59
N GLU A 353 -39.12 37.94 14.75
CA GLU A 353 -37.78 37.90 14.14
C GLU A 353 -36.65 37.34 15.04
N GLY A 354 -36.93 36.86 16.25
CA GLY A 354 -35.94 36.25 17.15
C GLY A 354 -34.97 37.25 17.82
N CYS A 355 -34.00 36.75 18.61
CA CYS A 355 -32.99 37.60 19.27
C CYS A 355 -31.93 38.15 18.27
N ARG A 356 -31.15 39.16 18.66
CA ARG A 356 -30.17 39.83 17.77
C ARG A 356 -29.14 38.85 17.19
N PHE A 357 -28.75 37.84 17.96
CA PHE A 357 -27.83 36.81 17.48
C PHE A 357 -28.46 35.96 16.35
N MET A 358 -29.71 35.50 16.54
CA MET A 358 -30.43 34.75 15.49
C MET A 358 -30.66 35.59 14.23
N GLN A 359 -30.86 36.90 14.38
CA GLN A 359 -30.94 37.83 13.25
C GLN A 359 -29.61 38.01 12.52
N ALA A 360 -28.47 37.86 13.21
CA ALA A 360 -27.15 37.99 12.59
C ALA A 360 -26.80 36.77 11.73
N ILE A 361 -27.23 35.56 12.12
CA ILE A 361 -26.86 34.32 11.42
C ILE A 361 -27.85 33.92 10.31
N ARG A 362 -29.05 34.49 10.27
CA ARG A 362 -30.04 34.26 9.19
C ARG A 362 -29.68 35.03 7.91
N PHE A 363 -30.34 34.68 6.81
CA PHE A 363 -30.19 35.38 5.52
C PHE A 363 -30.35 36.90 5.64
N GLY A 364 -29.38 37.64 5.11
CA GLY A 364 -29.29 39.11 5.22
C GLY A 364 -28.61 39.62 6.50
N GLY A 365 -28.23 38.74 7.43
CA GLY A 365 -27.46 39.08 8.62
C GLY A 365 -25.94 39.06 8.40
N ALA A 366 -25.20 39.73 9.29
CA ALA A 366 -23.74 39.90 9.17
C ALA A 366 -22.92 38.61 9.34
N MET A 367 -23.53 37.55 9.88
CA MET A 367 -22.93 36.23 10.10
C MET A 367 -23.64 35.14 9.28
N PHE A 368 -24.37 35.53 8.23
CA PHE A 368 -25.04 34.57 7.35
C PHE A 368 -24.04 33.61 6.68
N GLY A 369 -24.32 32.31 6.75
CA GLY A 369 -23.51 31.26 6.14
C GLY A 369 -22.34 30.75 7.00
N ILE A 370 -22.13 31.30 8.21
CA ILE A 370 -21.09 30.81 9.14
C ILE A 370 -21.50 29.48 9.77
N PHE A 371 -22.75 29.38 10.23
CA PHE A 371 -23.30 28.17 10.83
C PHE A 371 -24.14 27.41 9.81
N SER A 372 -24.05 26.09 9.84
CA SER A 372 -24.96 25.21 9.11
C SER A 372 -26.40 25.37 9.62
N GLN A 373 -27.37 24.94 8.82
CA GLN A 373 -28.78 24.98 9.21
C GLN A 373 -29.02 24.25 10.53
N ARG A 374 -28.41 23.08 10.72
CA ARG A 374 -28.56 22.29 11.93
C ARG A 374 -27.93 22.94 13.16
N GLU A 375 -26.74 23.51 13.02
CA GLU A 375 -26.13 24.28 14.11
C GLU A 375 -27.02 25.46 14.50
N ALA A 376 -27.59 26.18 13.53
CA ALA A 376 -28.53 27.26 13.82
C ALA A 376 -29.80 26.76 14.56
N GLU A 377 -30.31 25.56 14.25
CA GLU A 377 -31.42 24.93 14.98
C GLU A 377 -31.04 24.58 16.42
N ILE A 378 -29.86 23.97 16.64
CA ILE A 378 -29.33 23.65 17.97
C ILE A 378 -29.18 24.93 18.80
N MET A 379 -28.57 25.96 18.21
CA MET A 379 -28.41 27.27 18.84
C MET A 379 -29.76 27.91 19.15
N ALA A 380 -30.73 27.84 18.24
CA ALA A 380 -32.07 28.38 18.47
C ALA A 380 -32.76 27.67 19.64
N SER A 381 -32.68 26.34 19.70
CA SER A 381 -33.22 25.54 20.79
C SER A 381 -32.54 25.88 22.12
N TRP A 382 -31.21 25.99 22.12
CA TRP A 382 -30.43 26.37 23.30
C TRP A 382 -30.79 27.77 23.79
N ILE A 383 -30.93 28.75 22.89
CA ILE A 383 -31.33 30.12 23.22
C ILE A 383 -32.75 30.16 23.80
N ALA A 384 -33.70 29.44 23.19
CA ALA A 384 -35.08 29.38 23.65
C ALA A 384 -35.18 28.76 25.05
N ASP A 385 -34.40 27.73 25.32
CA ASP A 385 -34.30 27.09 26.62
C ASP A 385 -33.62 28.01 27.66
N ALA A 386 -32.52 28.66 27.29
CA ALA A 386 -31.81 29.62 28.13
C ALA A 386 -32.65 30.85 28.53
N GLN A 387 -33.62 31.25 27.69
CA GLN A 387 -34.57 32.33 27.97
C GLN A 387 -35.72 31.92 28.89
N ARG A 388 -36.10 30.63 28.90
CA ARG A 388 -37.21 30.10 29.70
C ARG A 388 -36.76 29.63 31.08
N HIS A 389 -35.50 29.22 31.22
CA HIS A 389 -34.97 28.62 32.44
C HIS A 389 -33.68 29.32 32.91
N GLU A 390 -33.73 29.89 34.12
CA GLU A 390 -32.55 30.36 34.84
C GLU A 390 -31.77 29.18 35.44
N ARG A 391 -31.04 28.46 34.58
CA ARG A 391 -30.05 27.44 34.99
C ARG A 391 -28.61 27.92 34.80
N GLU A 392 -27.70 27.43 35.62
CA GLU A 392 -26.25 27.58 35.42
C GLU A 392 -25.81 26.73 34.21
N ILE A 393 -24.84 27.24 33.46
CA ILE A 393 -24.22 26.50 32.35
C ILE A 393 -23.39 25.39 32.94
N THR A 394 -23.66 24.15 32.55
CA THR A 394 -22.90 22.98 32.99
C THR A 394 -22.43 22.21 31.76
N LEU A 395 -21.11 22.06 31.62
CA LEU A 395 -20.53 21.24 30.57
C LEU A 395 -20.15 19.87 31.11
N SER A 396 -20.57 18.84 30.39
CA SER A 396 -20.20 17.46 30.66
C SER A 396 -18.73 17.27 30.32
N CYS A 397 -17.96 16.66 31.24
CA CYS A 397 -16.58 16.28 30.99
C CYS A 397 -16.51 14.79 30.64
N PHE A 398 -16.58 14.49 29.35
CA PHE A 398 -16.37 13.14 28.85
C PHE A 398 -14.89 12.86 28.67
N ARG A 399 -14.45 11.64 29.03
CA ARG A 399 -13.11 11.17 28.66
C ARG A 399 -13.12 10.73 27.21
N GLU A 400 -12.02 11.02 26.51
CA GLU A 400 -11.84 10.57 25.12
C GLU A 400 -12.02 9.04 25.02
N PRO A 401 -12.96 8.55 24.18
CA PRO A 401 -13.20 7.13 24.01
C PRO A 401 -11.93 6.37 23.63
N GLY A 402 -11.60 5.32 24.39
CA GLY A 402 -10.44 4.46 24.12
C GLY A 402 -9.08 5.00 24.56
N ASP A 403 -9.02 6.15 25.26
CA ASP A 403 -7.75 6.73 25.73
C ASP A 403 -6.96 5.78 26.65
N ALA A 404 -7.64 5.03 27.51
CA ALA A 404 -7.00 4.03 28.38
C ALA A 404 -6.30 2.91 27.57
N GLN A 405 -6.96 2.40 26.53
CA GLN A 405 -6.39 1.40 25.63
C GLN A 405 -5.25 1.99 24.78
N ALA A 406 -5.39 3.23 24.31
CA ALA A 406 -4.34 3.93 23.59
C ALA A 406 -3.08 4.15 24.46
N ALA A 407 -3.26 4.46 25.74
CA ALA A 407 -2.16 4.57 26.70
C ALA A 407 -1.44 3.23 26.90
N ILE A 408 -2.17 2.12 26.98
CA ILE A 408 -1.57 0.77 27.05
C ILE A 408 -0.69 0.49 25.83
N TRP A 409 -1.15 0.82 24.61
CA TRP A 409 -0.36 0.63 23.40
C TRP A 409 0.89 1.50 23.36
N ARG A 410 0.76 2.77 23.76
CA ARG A 410 1.90 3.69 23.88
C ARG A 410 2.95 3.16 24.85
N ASP A 411 2.53 2.68 26.02
CA ASP A 411 3.45 2.21 27.05
C ASP A 411 4.13 0.92 26.59
N ARG A 412 3.41 0.00 25.94
CA ARG A 412 4.00 -1.19 25.31
C ARG A 412 5.00 -0.85 24.21
N TYR A 413 4.68 0.09 23.34
CA TYR A 413 5.58 0.54 22.28
C TYR A 413 6.90 1.08 22.86
N ARG A 414 6.81 1.87 23.94
CA ARG A 414 7.96 2.39 24.67
C ARG A 414 8.76 1.32 25.40
N CYS A 415 8.13 0.25 25.87
CA CYS A 415 8.78 -0.85 26.57
C CYS A 415 9.34 -1.95 25.65
N THR A 416 8.82 -2.08 24.44
CA THR A 416 9.25 -3.13 23.49
C THR A 416 10.69 -2.89 23.06
N ARG A 417 11.50 -3.95 23.08
CA ARG A 417 12.91 -3.95 22.68
C ARG A 417 13.10 -5.00 21.59
N ILE A 418 13.69 -4.60 20.48
CA ILE A 418 13.91 -5.48 19.32
C ILE A 418 15.39 -5.82 19.11
N ASN A 419 16.29 -5.36 19.99
CA ASN A 419 17.74 -5.51 19.84
C ASN A 419 18.21 -6.96 19.63
N SER A 420 17.50 -7.96 20.16
CA SER A 420 17.81 -9.38 19.95
C SER A 420 17.58 -9.84 18.50
N LEU A 421 16.68 -9.17 17.78
CA LEU A 421 16.31 -9.45 16.40
C LEU A 421 17.24 -8.76 15.39
N LEU A 422 18.05 -7.80 15.84
CA LEU A 422 18.84 -6.95 14.94
C LEU A 422 20.29 -7.40 14.79
N THR A 423 20.83 -7.16 13.60
CA THR A 423 22.26 -7.03 13.33
C THR A 423 22.50 -5.60 12.87
N LEU A 424 23.34 -4.85 13.60
CA LEU A 424 23.71 -3.50 13.17
C LEU A 424 24.96 -3.54 12.31
N GLU A 425 24.86 -3.05 11.08
CA GLU A 425 25.97 -3.07 10.11
C GLU A 425 26.08 -1.75 9.33
N THR A 426 27.30 -1.43 8.90
CA THR A 426 27.54 -0.27 8.03
C THR A 426 27.08 -0.62 6.61
N PRO A 427 26.33 0.25 5.93
CA PRO A 427 25.89 0.01 4.56
C PRO A 427 27.06 -0.25 3.60
N SER A 428 27.12 -1.43 3.00
CA SER A 428 28.03 -1.76 1.93
C SER A 428 27.44 -2.88 1.06
N LEU A 429 27.46 -2.69 -0.25
CA LEU A 429 26.95 -3.72 -1.16
C LEU A 429 27.94 -4.90 -1.22
N PRO A 430 27.50 -6.13 -0.91
CA PRO A 430 28.32 -7.31 -1.12
C PRO A 430 28.45 -7.64 -2.61
N GLU A 431 29.21 -8.68 -2.90
CA GLU A 431 29.32 -9.30 -4.22
C GLU A 431 27.96 -9.71 -4.79
N ALA A 432 27.86 -9.77 -6.11
CA ALA A 432 26.60 -9.82 -6.86
C ALA A 432 25.65 -10.96 -6.44
N ARG A 433 26.20 -12.13 -6.14
CA ARG A 433 25.46 -13.33 -5.72
C ARG A 433 24.82 -13.16 -4.34
N THR A 434 25.57 -12.67 -3.36
CA THR A 434 25.05 -12.35 -2.03
C THR A 434 24.10 -11.15 -2.08
N LEU A 435 24.38 -10.16 -2.93
CA LEU A 435 23.47 -9.04 -3.13
C LEU A 435 22.13 -9.49 -3.73
N PHE A 436 22.14 -10.43 -4.67
CA PHE A 436 20.91 -11.01 -5.23
C PHE A 436 20.06 -11.68 -4.15
N TYR A 437 20.67 -12.53 -3.33
CA TYR A 437 20.00 -13.14 -2.18
C TYR A 437 19.40 -12.11 -1.22
N ARG A 438 20.18 -11.07 -0.88
CA ARG A 438 19.72 -10.00 0.02
C ARG A 438 18.61 -9.14 -0.58
N LEU A 439 18.60 -8.92 -1.90
CA LEU A 439 17.53 -8.21 -2.60
C LEU A 439 16.25 -9.02 -2.67
N VAL A 440 16.35 -10.34 -2.86
CA VAL A 440 15.19 -11.24 -2.76
C VAL A 440 14.61 -11.16 -1.35
N ASN A 441 15.45 -11.29 -0.32
CA ASN A 441 15.07 -11.25 1.09
C ASN A 441 15.12 -9.84 1.72
N ILE A 442 14.77 -8.78 0.95
CA ILE A 442 15.04 -7.39 1.32
C ILE A 442 14.49 -6.94 2.68
N GLU A 443 13.41 -7.58 3.16
CA GLU A 443 12.82 -7.30 4.48
C GLU A 443 13.81 -7.54 5.63
N HIS A 444 14.76 -8.47 5.47
CA HIS A 444 15.83 -8.73 6.43
C HIS A 444 17.11 -7.90 6.18
N TYR A 445 17.20 -7.18 5.06
CA TYR A 445 18.44 -6.54 4.59
C TYR A 445 18.25 -5.06 4.22
N ALA A 446 17.42 -4.36 4.98
CA ALA A 446 17.06 -2.96 4.75
C ALA A 446 18.26 -1.99 4.79
N SER A 447 19.36 -2.36 5.47
CA SER A 447 20.63 -1.63 5.50
C SER A 447 21.20 -1.29 4.13
N HIS A 448 20.84 -2.04 3.09
CA HIS A 448 21.35 -1.85 1.72
C HIS A 448 20.52 -0.89 0.87
N LEU A 449 19.31 -0.49 1.30
CA LEU A 449 18.34 0.25 0.47
C LEU A 449 18.92 1.51 -0.17
N ALA A 450 19.65 2.34 0.60
CA ALA A 450 20.23 3.57 0.09
C ALA A 450 21.28 3.30 -1.01
N ALA A 451 22.15 2.31 -0.81
CA ALA A 451 23.18 1.95 -1.79
C ALA A 451 22.59 1.29 -3.04
N ILE A 452 21.53 0.47 -2.89
CA ILE A 452 20.79 -0.12 -4.01
C ILE A 452 20.17 1.00 -4.86
N LYS A 453 19.51 1.98 -4.23
CA LYS A 453 18.89 3.12 -4.92
C LYS A 453 19.91 3.92 -5.73
N GLN A 454 21.10 4.12 -5.18
CA GLN A 454 22.20 4.76 -5.91
C GLN A 454 22.63 3.93 -7.12
N ARG A 455 22.85 2.61 -6.96
CA ARG A 455 23.23 1.72 -8.08
C ARG A 455 22.20 1.75 -9.22
N VAL A 456 20.91 1.75 -8.90
CA VAL A 456 19.83 1.88 -9.89
C VAL A 456 19.91 3.22 -10.61
N THR A 457 20.11 4.31 -9.87
CA THR A 457 20.28 5.66 -10.42
C THR A 457 21.45 5.73 -11.41
N ASP A 458 22.59 5.15 -11.04
CA ASP A 458 23.79 5.10 -11.88
C ASP A 458 23.52 4.30 -13.17
N THR A 459 22.83 3.16 -13.07
CA THR A 459 22.46 2.33 -14.23
C THR A 459 21.50 3.06 -15.15
N LEU A 460 20.47 3.72 -14.61
CA LEU A 460 19.56 4.55 -15.37
C LEU A 460 20.30 5.67 -16.09
N GLN A 461 21.29 6.31 -15.46
CA GLN A 461 22.11 7.35 -16.08
C GLN A 461 22.96 6.81 -17.22
N GLN A 462 23.60 5.66 -17.04
CA GLN A 462 24.38 5.00 -18.10
C GLN A 462 23.51 4.66 -19.31
N ALA A 463 22.30 4.14 -19.09
CA ALA A 463 21.37 3.76 -20.15
C ALA A 463 20.96 4.93 -21.06
N GLN A 464 21.09 6.19 -20.62
CA GLN A 464 20.78 7.36 -21.46
C GLN A 464 21.64 7.46 -22.70
N VAL A 465 22.80 6.78 -22.76
CA VAL A 465 23.62 6.75 -23.97
C VAL A 465 22.86 6.12 -25.16
N LEU A 466 21.86 5.27 -24.88
CA LEU A 466 21.00 4.69 -25.90
C LEU A 466 20.01 5.70 -26.50
N PHE A 467 19.85 6.89 -25.93
CA PHE A 467 19.03 7.93 -26.56
C PHE A 467 19.60 8.40 -27.90
N THR A 468 20.91 8.31 -28.11
CA THR A 468 21.58 8.73 -29.34
C THR A 468 21.81 7.59 -30.33
N CYS A 469 22.04 6.37 -29.84
CA CYS A 469 22.41 5.22 -30.66
C CYS A 469 21.42 4.05 -30.63
N GLY A 470 20.38 4.11 -29.78
CA GLY A 470 19.46 3.01 -29.49
C GLY A 470 18.70 2.49 -30.71
N GLN A 471 18.53 3.29 -31.76
CA GLN A 471 17.92 2.85 -33.02
C GLN A 471 18.67 1.67 -33.67
N GLN A 472 19.97 1.57 -33.41
CA GLN A 472 20.86 0.52 -33.92
C GLN A 472 20.70 -0.82 -33.16
N GLY A 473 19.91 -0.86 -32.07
CA GLY A 473 19.64 -2.10 -31.33
C GLY A 473 19.05 -3.18 -32.23
N ARG A 474 19.34 -4.45 -31.96
CA ARG A 474 18.81 -5.57 -32.73
C ARG A 474 17.33 -5.79 -32.43
N TYR A 475 16.95 -5.77 -31.16
CA TYR A 475 15.60 -6.12 -30.69
C TYR A 475 14.81 -4.87 -30.26
N THR A 476 15.51 -3.82 -29.85
CA THR A 476 14.93 -2.60 -29.28
C THR A 476 15.30 -1.36 -30.09
N ASP A 477 14.54 -0.27 -29.91
CA ASP A 477 14.90 1.08 -30.31
C ASP A 477 14.69 2.06 -29.15
N ALA A 478 15.74 2.33 -28.39
CA ALA A 478 15.72 3.28 -27.27
C ALA A 478 16.15 4.72 -27.66
N SER A 479 16.23 5.05 -28.96
CA SER A 479 16.55 6.42 -29.38
C SER A 479 15.49 7.42 -28.89
N GLU A 480 15.90 8.63 -28.52
CA GLU A 480 14.99 9.64 -27.96
C GLU A 480 14.00 10.16 -29.02
N PHE A 481 12.76 10.41 -28.59
CA PHE A 481 11.73 11.07 -29.41
C PHE A 481 10.77 11.86 -28.53
N GLY A 482 10.04 12.81 -29.14
CA GLY A 482 9.03 13.61 -28.45
C GLY A 482 7.74 12.82 -28.20
N TYR A 483 7.14 12.99 -27.01
CA TYR A 483 5.93 12.26 -26.66
C TYR A 483 4.68 12.81 -27.33
N SER A 484 3.96 11.92 -27.99
CA SER A 484 2.50 11.96 -28.13
C SER A 484 1.98 10.52 -28.04
N PRO A 485 0.69 10.28 -27.71
CA PRO A 485 0.12 8.94 -27.76
C PRO A 485 0.35 8.24 -29.12
N GLU A 486 0.24 8.99 -30.23
CA GLU A 486 0.47 8.50 -31.58
C GLU A 486 1.94 8.18 -31.82
N ALA A 487 2.87 9.02 -31.34
CA ALA A 487 4.30 8.81 -31.49
C ALA A 487 4.77 7.57 -30.72
N LEU A 488 4.27 7.36 -29.49
CA LEU A 488 4.57 6.16 -28.70
C LEU A 488 4.05 4.91 -29.41
N ARG A 489 2.79 4.92 -29.86
CA ARG A 489 2.21 3.81 -30.63
C ARG A 489 3.01 3.53 -31.89
N ALA A 490 3.34 4.55 -32.68
CA ALA A 490 4.12 4.40 -33.90
C ALA A 490 5.52 3.83 -33.62
N ARG A 491 6.17 4.25 -32.53
CA ARG A 491 7.47 3.71 -32.12
C ARG A 491 7.36 2.24 -31.74
N THR A 492 6.38 1.85 -30.93
CA THR A 492 6.20 0.46 -30.52
C THR A 492 5.77 -0.45 -31.68
N ASP A 493 4.92 0.04 -32.58
CA ASP A 493 4.52 -0.67 -33.80
C ASP A 493 5.73 -0.91 -34.71
N ALA A 494 6.58 0.10 -34.87
CA ALA A 494 7.81 -0.01 -35.66
C ALA A 494 8.78 -1.04 -35.05
N ILE A 495 8.98 -1.03 -33.73
CA ILE A 495 9.82 -2.04 -33.05
C ILE A 495 9.22 -3.44 -33.28
N TYR A 496 7.93 -3.63 -33.02
CA TYR A 496 7.25 -4.91 -33.20
C TYR A 496 7.42 -5.46 -34.63
N TRP A 497 7.05 -4.68 -35.63
CA TRP A 497 7.12 -5.15 -37.02
C TRP A 497 8.54 -5.22 -37.55
N GLN A 498 9.36 -4.19 -37.37
CA GLN A 498 10.65 -4.08 -38.04
C GLN A 498 11.77 -4.85 -37.33
N LYS A 499 11.69 -5.03 -36.01
CA LYS A 499 12.74 -5.71 -35.22
C LYS A 499 12.34 -7.09 -34.75
N LEU A 500 11.08 -7.30 -34.36
CA LEU A 500 10.67 -8.56 -33.72
C LEU A 500 10.00 -9.54 -34.69
N VAL A 501 9.16 -9.07 -35.62
CA VAL A 501 8.33 -9.94 -36.48
C VAL A 501 8.86 -10.09 -37.90
N ASN A 502 9.10 -9.00 -38.65
CA ASN A 502 9.54 -9.10 -40.04
C ASN A 502 10.91 -9.78 -40.20
N PRO A 503 11.88 -9.59 -39.27
CA PRO A 503 13.15 -10.32 -39.34
C PRO A 503 13.05 -11.80 -38.95
N LEU A 504 11.91 -12.26 -38.39
CA LEU A 504 11.76 -13.64 -37.94
C LEU A 504 11.83 -14.61 -39.12
N GLU A 505 12.91 -15.37 -39.14
CA GLU A 505 13.05 -16.56 -39.99
C GLU A 505 13.11 -17.81 -39.12
N ARG A 506 12.69 -18.97 -39.67
CA ARG A 506 12.89 -20.24 -38.96
C ARG A 506 14.37 -20.57 -38.89
N LEU A 507 14.78 -21.15 -37.77
CA LEU A 507 16.15 -21.63 -37.62
C LEU A 507 16.41 -22.74 -38.64
N THR A 508 17.41 -22.52 -39.50
CA THR A 508 17.88 -23.53 -40.47
C THR A 508 18.75 -24.58 -39.78
N THR A 509 19.46 -24.19 -38.72
CA THR A 509 20.24 -25.06 -37.84
C THR A 509 19.87 -24.78 -36.39
N ILE A 510 19.64 -25.85 -35.63
CA ILE A 510 19.41 -25.76 -34.18
C ILE A 510 20.73 -26.12 -33.49
N PRO A 511 21.21 -25.32 -32.52
CA PRO A 511 22.41 -25.62 -31.73
C PRO A 511 22.31 -26.99 -31.07
N ASP A 512 23.46 -27.57 -30.69
CA ASP A 512 23.47 -28.83 -29.96
C ASP A 512 22.78 -28.71 -28.57
N ARG A 513 22.46 -29.86 -27.97
CA ARG A 513 21.68 -29.93 -26.73
C ARG A 513 22.33 -29.13 -25.59
N GLU A 514 23.64 -29.23 -25.44
CA GLU A 514 24.36 -28.57 -24.33
C GLU A 514 24.41 -27.06 -24.55
N SER A 515 24.58 -26.60 -25.79
CA SER A 515 24.47 -25.18 -26.14
C SER A 515 23.06 -24.61 -25.84
N VAL A 516 21.99 -25.36 -26.11
CA VAL A 516 20.62 -24.94 -25.77
C VAL A 516 20.45 -24.81 -24.25
N ILE A 517 20.90 -25.80 -23.48
CA ILE A 517 20.85 -25.76 -22.01
C ILE A 517 21.66 -24.58 -21.47
N PHE A 518 22.88 -24.37 -21.99
CA PHE A 518 23.73 -23.27 -21.56
C PHE A 518 23.08 -21.90 -21.80
N ASN A 519 22.45 -21.71 -22.95
CA ASN A 519 21.73 -20.46 -23.25
C ASN A 519 20.56 -20.23 -22.29
N GLN A 520 19.82 -21.28 -21.93
CA GLN A 520 18.74 -21.18 -20.94
C GLN A 520 19.27 -20.80 -19.55
N LYS A 521 20.44 -21.31 -19.16
CA LYS A 521 21.11 -20.92 -17.90
C LYS A 521 21.49 -19.43 -17.84
N LEU A 522 21.82 -18.81 -18.99
CA LEU A 522 22.14 -17.38 -19.05
C LEU A 522 20.93 -16.48 -18.70
N MET A 523 19.71 -16.95 -19.00
CA MET A 523 18.47 -16.19 -18.81
C MET A 523 17.72 -16.58 -17.52
N ALA A 524 18.05 -17.75 -16.93
CA ALA A 524 17.33 -18.34 -15.81
C ALA A 524 17.16 -17.39 -14.60
N LEU A 525 18.20 -16.63 -14.23
CA LEU A 525 18.13 -15.67 -13.12
C LEU A 525 17.10 -14.57 -13.34
N GLY A 526 16.93 -14.09 -14.57
CA GLY A 526 15.92 -13.09 -14.91
C GLY A 526 14.52 -13.68 -14.88
N SER A 527 14.35 -14.87 -15.46
CA SER A 527 13.06 -15.56 -15.51
C SER A 527 12.58 -16.06 -14.13
N MET A 528 13.48 -16.42 -13.20
CA MET A 528 13.08 -16.82 -11.84
C MET A 528 12.56 -15.65 -10.98
N ILE A 529 12.73 -14.40 -11.42
CA ILE A 529 12.21 -13.20 -10.75
C ILE A 529 11.18 -12.49 -11.65
N ASP A 530 10.51 -13.24 -12.52
CA ASP A 530 9.51 -12.67 -13.41
C ASP A 530 8.40 -11.94 -12.65
N GLY A 531 7.87 -10.87 -13.24
CA GLY A 531 6.95 -9.93 -12.59
C GLY A 531 7.54 -9.06 -11.47
N ALA A 532 8.78 -9.28 -11.00
CA ALA A 532 9.32 -8.59 -9.82
C ALA A 532 9.40 -7.07 -9.97
N TRP A 533 9.50 -6.51 -11.18
CA TRP A 533 9.50 -5.05 -11.37
C TRP A 533 8.17 -4.40 -10.92
N ALA A 534 7.05 -5.12 -11.00
CA ALA A 534 5.72 -4.59 -10.76
C ALA A 534 5.16 -4.89 -9.35
N HIS A 535 5.83 -5.73 -8.54
CA HIS A 535 5.27 -6.30 -7.31
C HIS A 535 4.81 -5.29 -6.24
N ARG A 536 5.32 -4.04 -6.26
CA ARG A 536 4.93 -2.98 -5.30
C ARG A 536 3.83 -2.03 -5.79
N PHE A 537 3.36 -2.17 -7.04
CA PHE A 537 2.26 -1.37 -7.57
C PHE A 537 0.92 -1.75 -6.96
N GLY A 538 -0.04 -0.81 -6.94
CA GLY A 538 -1.37 -1.02 -6.37
C GLY A 538 -1.44 -0.96 -4.84
N SER A 539 -0.34 -0.56 -4.17
CA SER A 539 -0.30 -0.37 -2.71
C SER A 539 -1.39 0.60 -2.24
N VAL A 540 -2.09 0.32 -1.13
CA VAL A 540 -3.21 1.16 -0.62
C VAL A 540 -2.84 2.64 -0.49
N LEU A 541 -1.61 2.93 -0.03
CA LEU A 541 -1.14 4.30 0.16
C LEU A 541 -0.72 5.04 -1.12
N ARG A 542 -0.70 4.35 -2.27
CA ARG A 542 -0.25 4.88 -3.56
C ARG A 542 -1.20 4.59 -4.73
N SER A 543 -2.24 3.78 -4.55
CA SER A 543 -3.18 3.38 -5.59
C SER A 543 -4.23 4.47 -5.87
N HIS A 544 -3.87 5.46 -6.68
CA HIS A 544 -4.74 6.60 -7.00
C HIS A 544 -4.75 6.99 -8.49
N ARG A 545 -3.83 6.46 -9.30
CA ARG A 545 -3.69 6.73 -10.73
C ARG A 545 -4.22 5.54 -11.52
N ARG A 546 -4.87 5.75 -12.66
CA ARG A 546 -5.37 4.62 -13.48
C ARG A 546 -4.26 3.61 -13.80
N SER A 547 -3.04 4.09 -14.05
CA SER A 547 -1.87 3.27 -14.31
C SER A 547 -1.46 2.34 -13.15
N ASP A 548 -1.77 2.66 -11.88
CA ASP A 548 -1.49 1.77 -10.74
C ASP A 548 -2.29 0.46 -10.85
N GLY A 549 -3.57 0.57 -11.26
CA GLY A 549 -4.45 -0.58 -11.44
C GLY A 549 -4.11 -1.40 -12.68
N MET A 550 -3.72 -0.72 -13.77
CA MET A 550 -3.26 -1.37 -14.99
C MET A 550 -1.96 -2.17 -14.77
N MET A 551 -0.99 -1.60 -14.05
CA MET A 551 0.25 -2.32 -13.70
C MET A 551 -0.05 -3.54 -12.81
N LEU A 552 -0.96 -3.37 -11.85
CA LEU A 552 -1.38 -4.47 -10.98
C LEU A 552 -2.06 -5.60 -11.77
N ALA A 553 -2.78 -5.29 -12.85
CA ALA A 553 -3.42 -6.30 -13.69
C ALA A 553 -2.40 -7.17 -14.45
N ILE A 554 -1.36 -6.54 -15.00
CA ILE A 554 -0.21 -7.23 -15.60
C ILE A 554 0.44 -8.13 -14.55
N TYR A 555 0.81 -7.57 -13.39
CA TYR A 555 1.42 -8.34 -12.31
C TYR A 555 0.57 -9.52 -11.83
N ALA A 556 -0.76 -9.35 -11.72
CA ALA A 556 -1.64 -10.43 -11.30
C ALA A 556 -1.71 -11.57 -12.34
N ASP A 557 -1.60 -11.25 -13.63
CA ASP A 557 -1.50 -12.23 -14.71
C ASP A 557 -0.18 -13.00 -14.65
N GLU A 558 0.95 -12.31 -14.45
CA GLU A 558 2.28 -12.93 -14.24
C GLU A 558 2.24 -13.94 -13.09
N MET A 559 1.60 -13.56 -11.98
CA MET A 559 1.48 -14.42 -10.81
C MET A 559 0.37 -15.48 -10.96
N GLY A 560 -0.35 -15.57 -12.09
CA GLY A 560 -1.33 -16.64 -12.34
C GLY A 560 -2.71 -16.46 -11.71
N ARG A 561 -3.01 -15.29 -11.13
CA ARG A 561 -4.34 -14.93 -10.55
C ARG A 561 -4.93 -15.95 -9.56
N GLY A 562 -4.11 -16.57 -8.73
CA GLY A 562 -4.54 -17.57 -7.74
C GLY A 562 -4.43 -19.02 -8.23
N ASP A 563 -3.98 -19.22 -9.47
CA ASP A 563 -3.66 -20.53 -10.04
C ASP A 563 -2.14 -20.68 -10.16
N VAL A 564 -1.54 -21.43 -9.23
CA VAL A 564 -0.09 -21.62 -9.17
C VAL A 564 0.47 -22.32 -10.41
N GLU A 565 -0.33 -23.10 -11.13
CA GLU A 565 0.10 -23.76 -12.37
C GLU A 565 0.29 -22.75 -13.52
N LYS A 566 -0.30 -21.56 -13.42
CA LYS A 566 -0.16 -20.45 -14.38
C LYS A 566 0.87 -19.42 -13.94
N ASN A 567 1.39 -19.52 -12.72
CA ASN A 567 2.39 -18.58 -12.21
C ASN A 567 3.69 -18.69 -13.01
N HIS A 568 4.22 -17.56 -13.48
CA HIS A 568 5.36 -17.53 -14.41
C HIS A 568 6.64 -18.10 -13.78
N ILE A 569 6.83 -17.95 -12.46
CA ILE A 569 7.94 -18.56 -11.72
C ILE A 569 7.78 -20.10 -11.71
N THR A 570 6.57 -20.61 -11.50
CA THR A 570 6.29 -22.05 -11.60
C THR A 570 6.57 -22.59 -13.01
N LEU A 571 6.18 -21.82 -14.04
CA LEU A 571 6.41 -22.20 -15.44
C LEU A 571 7.90 -22.29 -15.78
N ILE A 572 8.72 -21.31 -15.40
CA ILE A 572 10.17 -21.37 -15.68
C ILE A 572 10.84 -22.50 -14.89
N LEU A 573 10.46 -22.74 -13.63
CA LEU A 573 11.03 -23.83 -12.83
C LEU A 573 10.72 -25.20 -13.47
N ARG A 574 9.54 -25.37 -14.08
CA ARG A 574 9.19 -26.55 -14.86
C ARG A 574 10.06 -26.70 -16.12
N VAL A 575 10.35 -25.60 -16.83
CA VAL A 575 11.26 -25.61 -17.99
C VAL A 575 12.68 -26.02 -17.55
N LEU A 576 13.23 -25.41 -16.50
CA LEU A 576 14.54 -25.75 -15.95
C LEU A 576 14.62 -27.22 -15.52
N HIS A 577 13.60 -27.70 -14.81
CA HIS A 577 13.55 -29.11 -14.38
C HIS A 577 13.53 -30.08 -15.57
N SER A 578 12.87 -29.73 -16.69
CA SER A 578 12.87 -30.56 -17.91
C SER A 578 14.27 -30.72 -18.53
N MET A 579 15.18 -29.79 -18.24
CA MET A 579 16.59 -29.83 -18.65
C MET A 579 17.50 -30.54 -17.62
N GLY A 580 16.96 -30.97 -16.49
CA GLY A 580 17.72 -31.54 -15.37
C GLY A 580 18.36 -30.50 -14.46
N ILE A 581 17.98 -29.22 -14.59
CA ILE A 581 18.45 -28.14 -13.71
C ILE A 581 17.56 -28.12 -12.47
N MET A 582 18.17 -28.36 -11.31
CA MET A 582 17.51 -28.30 -10.00
C MET A 582 18.27 -27.30 -9.13
N LEU A 583 17.56 -26.27 -8.67
CA LEU A 583 18.10 -25.19 -7.84
C LEU A 583 17.31 -25.12 -6.54
N ALA A 584 17.97 -24.74 -5.45
CA ALA A 584 17.27 -24.25 -4.26
C ALA A 584 16.41 -23.03 -4.64
N HIS A 585 15.41 -22.69 -3.83
CA HIS A 585 14.64 -21.48 -4.10
C HIS A 585 15.56 -20.27 -3.94
N ILE A 586 15.36 -19.21 -4.72
CA ILE A 586 16.14 -17.96 -4.64
C ILE A 586 16.07 -17.24 -3.28
N ARG A 587 15.16 -17.67 -2.40
CA ARG A 587 14.97 -17.15 -1.04
C ARG A 587 15.87 -17.87 -0.03
N ASP A 588 16.37 -19.06 -0.38
CA ASP A 588 17.12 -19.92 0.52
C ASP A 588 18.62 -19.59 0.44
N PRO A 589 19.34 -19.60 1.58
CA PRO A 589 20.78 -19.33 1.59
C PRO A 589 21.57 -20.35 0.76
N GLU A 590 21.04 -21.56 0.57
CA GLU A 590 21.63 -22.58 -0.29
C GLU A 590 21.75 -22.12 -1.76
N PHE A 591 20.88 -21.21 -2.22
CA PHE A 591 20.98 -20.65 -3.57
C PHE A 591 22.30 -19.90 -3.78
N CYS A 592 22.87 -19.28 -2.74
CA CYS A 592 24.19 -18.65 -2.83
C CYS A 592 25.29 -19.67 -3.16
N HIS A 593 25.09 -20.96 -2.92
CA HIS A 593 26.08 -22.00 -3.19
C HIS A 593 25.84 -22.75 -4.51
N GLN A 594 24.84 -22.35 -5.31
CA GLN A 594 24.54 -22.97 -6.60
C GLN A 594 25.74 -22.89 -7.55
N GLN A 595 26.01 -23.97 -8.29
CA GLN A 595 27.08 -24.04 -9.31
C GLN A 595 26.54 -24.25 -10.73
N GLU A 596 25.22 -24.26 -10.88
CA GLU A 596 24.52 -24.67 -12.09
C GLU A 596 24.36 -23.51 -13.08
N LEU A 597 24.10 -22.30 -12.56
CA LEU A 597 23.91 -21.06 -13.31
C LEU A 597 25.20 -20.20 -13.32
N PRO A 598 25.49 -19.52 -14.44
CA PRO A 598 26.59 -18.58 -14.55
C PRO A 598 26.40 -17.35 -13.66
N ASP A 599 27.51 -16.73 -13.24
CA ASP A 599 27.50 -15.54 -12.38
C ASP A 599 27.21 -14.24 -13.17
N ILE A 600 25.99 -14.13 -13.71
CA ILE A 600 25.51 -12.96 -14.46
C ILE A 600 24.26 -12.39 -13.78
N TYR A 601 24.45 -11.41 -12.90
CA TYR A 601 23.39 -10.90 -12.03
C TYR A 601 22.94 -9.48 -12.38
N ASP A 602 23.67 -8.72 -13.21
CA ASP A 602 23.47 -7.27 -13.31
C ASP A 602 22.05 -6.86 -13.73
N PHE A 603 21.44 -7.61 -14.66
CA PHE A 603 20.04 -7.43 -15.08
C PHE A 603 19.09 -7.66 -13.91
N SER A 604 19.19 -8.82 -13.24
CA SER A 604 18.32 -9.18 -12.12
C SER A 604 18.49 -8.24 -10.93
N LEU A 605 19.72 -7.81 -10.64
CA LEU A 605 20.01 -6.83 -9.58
C LEU A 605 19.41 -5.46 -9.89
N HIS A 606 19.43 -5.03 -11.15
CA HIS A 606 18.78 -3.78 -11.57
C HIS A 606 17.26 -3.88 -11.45
N GLN A 607 16.66 -4.96 -11.96
CA GLN A 607 15.21 -5.21 -11.87
C GLN A 607 14.73 -5.21 -10.41
N LEU A 608 15.34 -6.05 -9.57
CA LEU A 608 15.01 -6.14 -8.15
C LEU A 608 15.24 -4.80 -7.48
N GLY A 609 16.41 -4.18 -7.67
CA GLY A 609 16.76 -2.92 -7.02
C GLY A 609 15.79 -1.79 -7.37
N MET A 610 15.43 -1.62 -8.64
CA MET A 610 14.51 -0.57 -9.08
C MET A 610 13.10 -0.78 -8.53
N SER A 611 12.62 -2.03 -8.50
CA SER A 611 11.29 -2.39 -8.00
C SER A 611 11.04 -2.01 -6.54
N LEU A 612 12.10 -1.85 -5.74
CA LEU A 612 12.00 -1.49 -4.33
C LEU A 612 11.53 -0.04 -4.13
N PHE A 613 11.70 0.82 -5.13
CA PHE A 613 11.50 2.27 -5.02
C PHE A 613 10.45 2.83 -5.99
N PRO A 614 9.18 2.42 -5.87
CA PRO A 614 8.12 2.88 -6.77
C PRO A 614 7.70 4.35 -6.58
N ASP A 615 8.06 5.01 -5.47
CA ASP A 615 7.85 6.46 -5.33
C ASP A 615 8.96 7.24 -6.04
N SER A 616 10.18 6.69 -6.07
CA SER A 616 11.33 7.36 -6.69
C SER A 616 11.53 7.02 -8.15
N PHE A 617 11.22 5.81 -8.58
CA PHE A 617 11.42 5.31 -9.95
C PHE A 617 10.09 4.96 -10.64
N TYR A 618 8.98 5.59 -10.24
CA TYR A 618 7.64 5.30 -10.78
C TYR A 618 7.63 5.31 -12.31
N GLU A 619 8.10 6.41 -12.91
CA GLU A 619 8.10 6.61 -14.36
C GLU A 619 9.02 5.62 -15.08
N GLU A 620 10.23 5.42 -14.55
CA GLU A 620 11.19 4.46 -15.08
C GLU A 620 10.61 3.03 -15.07
N LEU A 621 9.89 2.64 -14.01
CA LEU A 621 9.22 1.34 -13.92
C LEU A 621 8.16 1.16 -15.01
N LEU A 622 7.46 2.22 -15.43
CA LEU A 622 6.50 2.13 -16.54
C LEU A 622 7.17 1.82 -17.87
N GLY A 623 8.29 2.48 -18.16
CA GLY A 623 9.03 2.24 -19.39
C GLY A 623 9.79 0.91 -19.37
N TYR A 624 10.31 0.52 -18.20
CA TYR A 624 10.96 -0.77 -18.02
C TYR A 624 9.97 -1.93 -18.23
N ASN A 625 8.74 -1.80 -17.70
CA ASN A 625 7.64 -2.72 -17.97
C ASN A 625 7.41 -2.87 -19.47
N LEU A 626 7.25 -1.76 -20.21
CA LEU A 626 7.11 -1.82 -21.67
C LEU A 626 8.25 -2.59 -22.34
N GLY A 627 9.49 -2.40 -21.89
CA GLY A 627 10.66 -3.12 -22.40
C GLY A 627 10.53 -4.63 -22.21
N ILE A 628 10.20 -5.06 -20.99
CA ILE A 628 10.00 -6.48 -20.66
C ILE A 628 8.86 -7.08 -21.46
N GLU A 629 7.68 -6.45 -21.48
CA GLU A 629 6.52 -7.01 -22.18
C GLU A 629 6.75 -7.12 -23.70
N MET A 630 7.57 -6.23 -24.27
CA MET A 630 7.93 -6.34 -25.69
C MET A 630 8.97 -7.45 -25.96
N LEU A 631 9.76 -7.87 -24.97
CA LEU A 631 10.70 -8.99 -25.10
C LEU A 631 9.98 -10.32 -25.34
N GLY A 632 8.75 -10.45 -24.84
CA GLY A 632 7.86 -11.58 -25.03
C GLY A 632 7.49 -11.94 -26.46
N LEU A 633 7.93 -11.15 -27.45
CA LEU A 633 7.43 -11.19 -28.81
C LEU A 633 8.48 -11.54 -29.86
N GLY A 634 8.03 -12.20 -30.93
CA GLY A 634 8.76 -12.31 -32.18
C GLY A 634 9.90 -13.33 -32.21
N GLU A 635 11.00 -12.96 -32.87
CA GLU A 635 12.13 -13.83 -33.23
C GLU A 635 12.65 -14.66 -32.05
N MET A 636 12.98 -13.99 -30.93
CA MET A 636 13.66 -14.60 -29.79
C MET A 636 12.87 -15.76 -29.17
N ARG A 637 11.61 -15.53 -28.78
CA ARG A 637 10.74 -16.53 -28.15
C ARG A 637 10.42 -17.69 -29.10
N MET A 638 10.14 -17.39 -30.36
CA MET A 638 9.87 -18.41 -31.38
C MET A 638 11.10 -19.29 -31.67
N HIS A 639 12.31 -18.72 -31.59
CA HIS A 639 13.55 -19.46 -31.69
C HIS A 639 13.80 -20.34 -30.47
N GLU A 640 13.55 -19.85 -29.26
CA GLU A 640 13.68 -20.65 -28.03
C GLU A 640 12.73 -21.85 -28.03
N ILE A 641 11.46 -21.67 -28.42
CA ILE A 641 10.51 -22.79 -28.56
C ILE A 641 11.01 -23.84 -29.55
N GLN A 642 11.56 -23.44 -30.70
CA GLN A 642 12.14 -24.36 -31.67
C GLN A 642 13.31 -25.16 -31.07
N LYS A 643 14.21 -24.47 -30.35
CA LYS A 643 15.38 -25.09 -29.69
C LYS A 643 14.96 -26.08 -28.61
N LEU A 644 14.01 -25.71 -27.74
CA LEU A 644 13.53 -26.54 -26.65
C LEU A 644 12.79 -27.80 -27.17
N ARG A 645 11.87 -27.62 -28.12
CA ARG A 645 11.13 -28.76 -28.74
C ARG A 645 12.04 -29.76 -29.42
N ARG A 646 13.14 -29.31 -30.05
CA ARG A 646 14.11 -30.18 -30.73
C ARG A 646 14.72 -31.24 -29.82
N TYR A 647 14.84 -30.93 -28.53
CA TYR A 647 15.43 -31.80 -27.51
C TYR A 647 14.42 -32.35 -26.50
N GLY A 648 13.12 -32.10 -26.71
CA GLY A 648 12.05 -32.60 -25.84
C GLY A 648 11.98 -31.90 -24.48
N PHE A 649 12.50 -30.68 -24.38
CA PHE A 649 12.33 -29.84 -23.19
C PHE A 649 10.95 -29.19 -23.17
N ASP A 650 10.50 -28.82 -21.98
CA ASP A 650 9.25 -28.11 -21.80
C ASP A 650 9.33 -26.71 -22.40
N THR A 651 8.24 -26.24 -23.01
CA THR A 651 8.15 -24.94 -23.67
C THR A 651 7.13 -24.00 -23.04
N ILE A 652 6.48 -24.43 -21.96
CA ILE A 652 5.28 -23.76 -21.45
C ILE A 652 5.51 -22.28 -21.07
N TYR A 653 6.68 -21.94 -20.53
CA TYR A 653 7.02 -20.57 -20.17
C TYR A 653 7.12 -19.66 -21.42
N GLU A 654 7.81 -20.12 -22.46
CA GLU A 654 7.94 -19.37 -23.73
C GLU A 654 6.61 -19.29 -24.48
N GLU A 655 5.80 -20.34 -24.43
CA GLU A 655 4.46 -20.37 -25.04
C GLU A 655 3.48 -19.43 -24.33
N ALA A 656 3.55 -19.31 -23.00
CA ALA A 656 2.73 -18.38 -22.25
C ALA A 656 2.97 -16.93 -22.71
N HIS A 657 4.24 -16.48 -22.72
CA HIS A 657 4.64 -15.13 -23.15
C HIS A 657 4.22 -14.80 -24.59
N LEU A 658 4.36 -15.76 -25.53
CA LEU A 658 3.88 -15.55 -26.89
C LEU A 658 2.38 -15.23 -26.99
N THR A 659 1.58 -15.72 -26.04
CA THR A 659 0.14 -15.48 -26.02
C THR A 659 -0.25 -14.28 -25.16
N ILE A 660 0.29 -14.15 -23.95
CA ILE A 660 -0.14 -13.15 -22.99
C ILE A 660 0.45 -11.77 -23.29
N ASP A 661 1.64 -11.71 -23.90
CA ASP A 661 2.31 -10.45 -24.22
C ASP A 661 1.89 -9.87 -25.57
N ASN A 662 1.01 -10.60 -26.31
CA ASN A 662 0.69 -10.31 -27.70
C ASN A 662 0.41 -8.82 -27.97
N PHE A 663 0.90 -8.31 -29.10
CA PHE A 663 0.83 -6.89 -29.41
C PHE A 663 -0.59 -6.38 -29.77
N SER A 664 -1.58 -7.26 -29.91
CA SER A 664 -2.96 -6.87 -30.21
C SER A 664 -3.73 -6.44 -28.97
N ALA A 665 -3.64 -7.21 -27.89
CA ALA A 665 -4.42 -6.99 -26.66
C ALA A 665 -3.70 -7.48 -25.38
N GLY A 666 -2.52 -8.07 -25.53
CA GLY A 666 -1.69 -8.57 -24.44
C GLY A 666 -0.88 -7.48 -23.74
N HIS A 667 0.01 -7.91 -22.86
CA HIS A 667 0.74 -7.01 -21.95
C HIS A 667 1.59 -5.96 -22.65
N ALA A 668 2.15 -6.24 -23.84
CA ALA A 668 2.87 -5.22 -24.61
C ALA A 668 1.96 -4.06 -25.02
N ARG A 669 0.72 -4.36 -25.46
CA ARG A 669 -0.25 -3.30 -25.79
C ARG A 669 -0.76 -2.60 -24.54
N GLN A 670 -1.05 -3.36 -23.48
CA GLN A 670 -1.48 -2.80 -22.19
C GLN A 670 -0.43 -1.87 -21.59
N SER A 671 0.86 -2.16 -21.75
CA SER A 671 1.97 -1.28 -21.35
C SER A 671 1.95 0.07 -22.04
N VAL A 672 1.67 0.08 -23.35
CA VAL A 672 1.51 1.33 -24.11
C VAL A 672 0.31 2.13 -23.59
N ASP A 673 -0.83 1.47 -23.42
CA ASP A 673 -2.05 2.12 -22.93
C ASP A 673 -1.88 2.61 -21.47
N LEU A 674 -1.11 1.89 -20.66
CA LEU A 674 -0.75 2.27 -19.29
C LEU A 674 0.08 3.56 -19.27
N ILE A 675 1.12 3.65 -20.11
CA ILE A 675 1.94 4.86 -20.23
C ILE A 675 1.09 6.03 -20.71
N ILE A 676 0.21 5.81 -21.69
CA ILE A 676 -0.70 6.85 -22.19
C ILE A 676 -1.63 7.33 -21.07
N ALA A 677 -2.26 6.41 -20.34
CA ALA A 677 -3.13 6.75 -19.22
C ALA A 677 -2.39 7.55 -18.14
N TYR A 678 -1.15 7.18 -17.81
CA TYR A 678 -0.32 7.95 -16.88
C TYR A 678 -0.06 9.38 -17.39
N MET A 679 0.33 9.53 -18.66
CA MET A 679 0.65 10.83 -19.24
C MET A 679 -0.59 11.73 -19.40
N GLU A 680 -1.77 11.15 -19.61
CA GLU A 680 -3.07 11.85 -19.61
C GLU A 680 -3.51 12.26 -18.21
N ASP A 681 -3.23 11.46 -17.19
CA ASP A 681 -3.57 11.72 -15.79
C ASP A 681 -2.64 12.76 -15.12
N LEU A 682 -1.58 13.21 -15.82
CA LEU A 682 -0.71 14.28 -15.32
C LEU A 682 -1.49 15.59 -15.10
N PRO A 683 -1.15 16.38 -14.06
CA PRO A 683 -1.85 17.63 -13.76
C PRO A 683 -1.96 18.56 -14.98
N PRO A 684 -3.15 19.16 -15.25
CA PRO A 684 -3.38 19.98 -16.43
C PRO A 684 -2.59 21.29 -16.43
N ASN A 685 -2.11 21.73 -15.26
CA ASN A 685 -1.30 22.93 -15.06
C ASN A 685 0.22 22.68 -15.17
N MET A 686 0.65 21.46 -15.45
CA MET A 686 2.06 21.12 -15.65
C MET A 686 2.59 21.78 -16.93
N THR A 687 3.79 22.36 -16.87
CA THR A 687 4.44 23.00 -18.02
C THR A 687 4.85 21.96 -19.08
N PRO A 688 5.04 22.37 -20.35
CA PRO A 688 5.54 21.47 -21.39
C PRO A 688 6.88 20.80 -21.03
N ASP A 689 7.79 21.54 -20.40
CA ASP A 689 9.11 21.04 -19.99
C ASP A 689 9.01 19.99 -18.89
N GLU A 690 8.17 20.22 -17.86
CA GLU A 690 7.91 19.24 -16.82
C GLU A 690 7.29 17.96 -17.40
N ARG A 691 6.33 18.09 -18.32
CA ARG A 691 5.72 16.93 -19.00
C ARG A 691 6.74 16.16 -19.82
N GLN A 692 7.60 16.85 -20.57
CA GLN A 692 8.68 16.22 -21.33
C GLN A 692 9.70 15.55 -20.40
N GLN A 693 9.97 16.11 -19.21
CA GLN A 693 10.82 15.47 -18.21
C GLN A 693 10.20 14.16 -17.68
N ARG A 694 8.88 14.13 -17.41
CA ARG A 694 8.18 12.89 -17.03
C ARG A 694 8.32 11.83 -18.11
N TRP A 695 8.08 12.20 -19.36
CA TRP A 695 8.27 11.32 -20.51
C TRP A 695 9.71 10.79 -20.62
N ARG A 696 10.71 11.67 -20.51
CA ARG A 696 12.12 11.28 -20.59
C ARG A 696 12.49 10.24 -19.53
N ARG A 697 11.93 10.33 -18.33
CA ARG A 697 12.11 9.32 -17.27
C ARG A 697 11.48 7.97 -17.63
N ILE A 698 10.27 7.97 -18.19
CA ILE A 698 9.64 6.75 -18.73
C ILE A 698 10.58 6.12 -19.77
N TRP A 699 11.02 6.89 -20.75
CA TRP A 699 11.89 6.37 -21.80
C TRP A 699 13.27 5.95 -21.30
N GLN A 700 13.79 6.57 -20.24
CA GLN A 700 15.01 6.15 -19.55
C GLN A 700 14.86 4.78 -18.89
N GLY A 701 13.68 4.48 -18.32
CA GLY A 701 13.33 3.15 -17.85
C GLY A 701 13.41 2.09 -18.95
N TYR A 702 12.75 2.36 -20.08
CA TYR A 702 12.82 1.50 -21.28
C TYR A 702 14.26 1.33 -21.79
N ALA A 703 15.04 2.42 -21.84
CA ALA A 703 16.45 2.37 -22.22
C ALA A 703 17.27 1.52 -21.26
N SER A 704 16.99 1.53 -19.95
CA SER A 704 17.70 0.69 -18.98
C SER A 704 17.43 -0.80 -19.16
N PHE A 705 16.24 -1.18 -19.64
CA PHE A 705 15.96 -2.53 -20.09
C PHE A 705 16.80 -2.87 -21.34
N ALA A 706 16.73 -2.02 -22.37
CA ALA A 706 17.48 -2.19 -23.61
C ALA A 706 19.00 -2.28 -23.39
N TRP A 707 19.53 -1.56 -22.40
CA TRP A 707 20.94 -1.59 -22.01
C TRP A 707 21.46 -2.97 -21.62
N PHE A 708 20.62 -3.80 -20.99
CA PHE A 708 20.98 -5.16 -20.66
C PHE A 708 20.76 -6.14 -21.81
N LEU A 709 19.79 -5.86 -22.68
CA LEU A 709 19.47 -6.73 -23.80
C LEU A 709 20.42 -6.55 -25.00
N GLU A 710 20.81 -5.31 -25.31
CA GLU A 710 21.61 -4.94 -26.48
C GLU A 710 23.12 -4.94 -26.15
N THR A 711 23.65 -6.08 -25.70
CA THR A 711 25.04 -6.18 -25.20
C THR A 711 26.09 -5.72 -26.21
N ASP A 712 25.89 -6.02 -27.50
CA ASP A 712 26.82 -5.64 -28.56
C ASP A 712 26.83 -4.12 -28.77
N LEU A 713 25.66 -3.49 -28.75
CA LEU A 713 25.53 -2.04 -28.86
C LEU A 713 26.18 -1.35 -27.66
N LYS A 714 25.94 -1.85 -26.45
CA LYS A 714 26.57 -1.40 -25.22
C LYS A 714 28.11 -1.47 -25.32
N ASN A 715 28.66 -2.60 -25.73
CA ASN A 715 30.11 -2.80 -25.82
C ASN A 715 30.76 -1.85 -26.84
N ASN A 716 30.12 -1.63 -27.99
CA ASN A 716 30.61 -0.71 -29.02
C ASN A 716 30.62 0.75 -28.52
N VAL A 717 29.59 1.15 -27.77
CA VAL A 717 29.49 2.49 -27.18
C VAL A 717 30.50 2.69 -26.05
N SER A 718 30.69 1.70 -25.16
CA SER A 718 31.70 1.76 -24.11
C SER A 718 33.14 1.79 -24.67
N ALA A 719 33.41 1.04 -25.74
CA ALA A 719 34.69 1.08 -26.44
C ALA A 719 34.95 2.44 -27.10
N ALA A 720 33.93 3.05 -27.71
CA ALA A 720 34.00 4.40 -28.28
C ALA A 720 34.24 5.48 -27.20
N ALA A 721 33.60 5.37 -26.04
CA ALA A 721 33.80 6.30 -24.92
C ALA A 721 35.23 6.26 -24.35
N ASN A 722 35.85 5.07 -24.29
CA ASN A 722 37.24 4.91 -23.86
C ASN A 722 38.27 5.40 -24.89
N THR A 723 37.93 5.42 -26.19
CA THR A 723 38.84 5.94 -27.23
C THR A 723 38.94 7.47 -27.25
N TYR A 724 38.02 8.18 -26.58
CA TYR A 724 38.11 9.64 -26.40
C TYR A 724 38.92 10.08 -25.17
N SER A 725 39.47 9.14 -24.38
CA SER A 725 40.34 9.45 -23.24
C SER A 725 41.85 9.38 -23.56
N GLU A 726 42.25 8.97 -24.76
CA GLU A 726 43.67 8.84 -25.17
C GLU A 726 44.16 9.93 -26.14
N VAL A 727 43.33 10.91 -26.49
CA VAL A 727 43.77 12.07 -27.29
C VAL A 727 43.76 13.33 -26.42
N LEU A 728 44.73 13.39 -25.50
CA LEU A 728 45.36 14.61 -24.99
C LEU A 728 46.65 14.16 -24.27
N ILE A 729 47.69 13.93 -25.08
CA ILE A 729 49.10 14.04 -24.64
C ILE A 729 49.46 15.51 -24.60
#